data_AF-A0A836I383-F1
#
_entry.id   AF-A0A836I383-F1
#
_cell.length_a   1.000
_cell.length_b   1.000
_cell.length_c   1.000
_cell.angle_alpha   90.00
_cell.angle_beta   90.00
_cell.angle_gamma   90.00
#
_symmetry.space_group_name_H-M   'P 1'
#
loop_
_entity.id
_entity.type
_entity.pdbx_description
1 polymer ?
#
loop_
_entity_poly.entity_id
_entity_poly.type
_entity_poly.pdbx_seq_one_letter_code
_entity_poly.pdbx_strand_id
1 'polypeptide(L)'
;MNHSSRSSSSSSGSSSPAASTTHSQGSEDGEWLYQLACVETFMPLAEDVTPVDENTFDSPEHPVARINYSPNFSFIYGVYRSLRGHLDYAPMLPASGEPCESGELPPVIHTIRTSAARWFLLLAFALRQCTSNYTVWKDRRDVLMSPAVLAQATRDALPALSVPAAILSRTASEAECRAALRQMHKKQKKLSRTSQHWLPARADIVWEGRLSPWRAVHWELTAVGCFTRLYHKNFQVWHHRRELLTYALQQSPSHARCSEDAAAASRKPAQQREGGSPLVPIMASEAIFSDYLCRHAGLDFAAVDERPTLRAVLCNEDGKNYHAWLHLSWYLHTFSFLLTPPSLEDLKEHETVVTAVIANNGLCFTPHPNWVTASESAAPMALCPTLPPSPLTNELQFTAQLIHQDSHNNSAWCHRFALLKEALLRRLWWELCWGDCTNDFGGPLTNENWQRTVRVVCAVELDYAMQWLYVDPTNEAAYTHARSVAFLFHTLATRQYVWAAEHASAEGSEELKRYLVEAPLLTPVALARSELRADADAGTVSPSTQLMNLLRDRQRRVPWSTYVDSFALVRQMQRVLHTAIRPRVTELEEQAARILLSVAESKGSSPGQAPKPKATAALKSLYERSSQYMLDNFHQVDTAQYLACQGMLEEMWLTYMNAAQRRRVQELRPSEAYREGLRSEWLEPSPWGKPETSAAGPSEQEGCQDAVVLDFLAYEAAALSKAKQLTIADPIRLKYWKHEALNAIYRSYGSPL
;
A
#
# COMPACT_ATOMS: atom_id res chain seq x y z
N MET A 1 39.91 -18.73 27.23
CA MET A 1 39.48 -17.49 26.55
C MET A 1 39.12 -17.84 25.11
N ASN A 2 37.98 -17.30 24.68
CA ASN A 2 37.09 -17.75 23.61
C ASN A 2 37.71 -18.03 22.23
N HIS A 3 37.31 -19.16 21.62
CA HIS A 3 37.09 -19.25 20.19
C HIS A 3 35.89 -20.17 19.90
N SER A 4 34.90 -19.59 19.18
CA SER A 4 33.64 -20.21 18.79
C SER A 4 33.82 -21.29 17.71
N SER A 5 33.21 -22.45 17.96
CA SER A 5 32.96 -23.51 16.98
C SER A 5 31.64 -23.27 16.25
N ARG A 6 31.70 -23.27 14.92
CA ARG A 6 30.55 -23.31 14.00
C ARG A 6 29.81 -24.64 14.12
N SER A 7 28.49 -24.60 14.21
CA SER A 7 27.61 -25.75 13.92
C SER A 7 26.64 -25.37 12.80
N SER A 8 26.86 -25.97 11.64
CA SER A 8 26.01 -25.96 10.46
C SER A 8 24.78 -26.86 10.66
N SER A 9 23.59 -26.36 10.36
CA SER A 9 22.38 -27.18 10.17
C SER A 9 21.85 -26.98 8.75
N SER A 10 21.97 -28.04 7.96
CA SER A 10 21.44 -28.21 6.61
C SER A 10 19.92 -28.39 6.62
N SER A 11 19.19 -27.59 5.85
CA SER A 11 17.80 -27.87 5.45
C SER A 11 17.76 -28.28 3.98
N SER A 12 17.33 -29.51 3.76
CA SER A 12 17.11 -30.15 2.46
C SER A 12 15.85 -29.58 1.79
N GLY A 13 16.03 -29.02 0.58
CA GLY A 13 14.95 -28.44 -0.23
C GLY A 13 14.25 -29.48 -1.11
N SER A 14 12.93 -29.36 -1.20
CA SER A 14 12.10 -30.00 -2.23
C SER A 14 11.74 -28.97 -3.29
N SER A 15 12.06 -29.30 -4.54
CA SER A 15 11.98 -28.46 -5.73
C SER A 15 10.55 -28.29 -6.27
N SER A 16 10.17 -27.05 -6.60
CA SER A 16 9.19 -26.71 -7.63
C SER A 16 9.72 -25.52 -8.46
N PRO A 17 9.54 -25.48 -9.80
CA PRO A 17 10.38 -24.68 -10.67
C PRO A 17 9.70 -23.38 -11.11
N ALA A 18 10.05 -22.25 -10.47
CA ALA A 18 9.90 -20.89 -11.04
C ALA A 18 10.49 -19.79 -10.12
N ALA A 19 11.71 -19.96 -9.58
CA ALA A 19 12.34 -18.94 -8.73
C ALA A 19 13.88 -18.95 -8.77
N SER A 20 14.49 -19.30 -9.90
CA SER A 20 15.95 -19.52 -9.99
C SER A 20 16.76 -18.34 -10.55
N THR A 21 16.36 -17.09 -10.29
CA THR A 21 17.17 -15.91 -10.70
C THR A 21 17.51 -14.93 -9.58
N THR A 22 16.92 -15.05 -8.39
CA THR A 22 17.11 -14.07 -7.31
C THR A 22 18.44 -14.20 -6.55
N HIS A 23 19.05 -15.40 -6.49
CA HIS A 23 20.32 -15.58 -5.78
C HIS A 23 21.56 -15.03 -6.50
N SER A 24 21.49 -14.65 -7.79
CA SER A 24 22.66 -14.04 -8.49
C SER A 24 22.70 -12.51 -8.40
N GLN A 25 21.56 -11.84 -8.28
CA GLN A 25 21.47 -10.37 -8.35
C GLN A 25 22.11 -9.65 -7.15
N GLY A 26 22.04 -10.21 -5.94
CA GLY A 26 22.66 -9.62 -4.75
C GLY A 26 24.20 -9.58 -4.81
N SER A 27 24.82 -10.51 -5.54
CA SER A 27 26.27 -10.53 -5.77
C SER A 27 26.70 -9.45 -6.77
N GLU A 28 25.90 -9.23 -7.82
CA GLU A 28 26.18 -8.23 -8.86
C GLU A 28 25.96 -6.80 -8.35
N ASP A 29 24.89 -6.57 -7.57
CA ASP A 29 24.60 -5.26 -6.96
C ASP A 29 25.73 -4.78 -6.04
N GLY A 30 26.23 -5.68 -5.20
CA GLY A 30 27.37 -5.41 -4.33
C GLY A 30 28.63 -5.09 -5.14
N GLU A 31 28.85 -5.76 -6.27
CA GLU A 31 29.97 -5.49 -7.16
C GLU A 31 29.89 -4.10 -7.80
N TRP A 32 28.72 -3.73 -8.35
CA TRP A 32 28.54 -2.42 -8.98
C TRP A 32 28.76 -1.26 -8.00
N LEU A 33 28.24 -1.37 -6.78
CA LEU A 33 28.49 -0.36 -5.74
C LEU A 33 29.92 -0.38 -5.22
N TYR A 34 30.59 -1.53 -5.22
CA TYR A 34 31.99 -1.63 -4.88
C TYR A 34 32.87 -0.90 -5.89
N GLN A 35 32.54 -0.97 -7.19
CA GLN A 35 33.26 -0.22 -8.22
C GLN A 35 33.26 1.30 -7.95
N LEU A 36 32.14 1.85 -7.43
CA LEU A 36 32.05 3.27 -7.03
C LEU A 36 32.79 3.59 -5.73
N ALA A 37 33.09 2.60 -4.89
CA ALA A 37 33.90 2.79 -3.70
C ALA A 37 35.41 2.92 -4.02
N CYS A 38 35.85 2.36 -5.16
CA CYS A 38 37.21 2.47 -5.69
C CYS A 38 37.46 3.84 -6.35
N VAL A 39 37.52 4.89 -5.54
CA VAL A 39 37.71 6.30 -5.96
C VAL A 39 38.93 6.51 -6.86
N GLU A 40 39.99 5.72 -6.69
CA GLU A 40 41.18 5.71 -7.54
C GLU A 40 40.88 5.43 -9.04
N THR A 41 39.71 4.88 -9.35
CA THR A 41 39.24 4.69 -10.72
C THR A 41 38.78 6.00 -11.36
N PHE A 42 38.25 6.94 -10.56
CA PHE A 42 37.80 8.25 -11.03
C PHE A 42 38.91 9.31 -11.03
N MET A 43 39.90 9.20 -10.13
CA MET A 43 40.99 10.18 -10.00
C MET A 43 41.63 10.62 -11.33
N PRO A 44 41.91 9.73 -12.31
CA PRO A 44 42.50 10.14 -13.59
C PRO A 44 41.65 11.13 -14.40
N LEU A 45 40.33 11.16 -14.19
CA LEU A 45 39.41 12.10 -14.86
C LEU A 45 39.35 13.47 -14.17
N ALA A 46 39.96 13.61 -13.00
CA ALA A 46 39.99 14.82 -12.19
C ALA A 46 41.41 15.39 -12.01
N GLU A 47 42.40 14.92 -12.79
CA GLU A 47 43.78 15.42 -12.73
C GLU A 47 43.88 16.93 -13.04
N ASP A 48 42.95 17.46 -13.83
CA ASP A 48 42.82 18.88 -14.19
C ASP A 48 41.99 19.69 -13.17
N VAL A 49 41.44 19.07 -12.12
CA VAL A 49 40.50 19.71 -11.19
C VAL A 49 41.10 19.78 -9.79
N THR A 50 41.22 20.98 -9.24
CA THR A 50 41.55 21.18 -7.83
C THR A 50 40.29 20.96 -6.97
N PRO A 51 40.25 19.97 -6.06
CA PRO A 51 39.11 19.75 -5.18
C PRO A 51 38.90 20.93 -4.23
N VAL A 52 37.64 21.33 -4.03
CA VAL A 52 37.27 22.42 -3.13
C VAL A 52 36.78 21.86 -1.80
N ASP A 53 37.38 22.29 -0.69
CA ASP A 53 36.93 21.88 0.64
C ASP A 53 35.51 22.38 0.96
N GLU A 54 34.88 21.78 1.96
CA GLU A 54 33.58 22.26 2.43
C GLU A 54 33.78 23.62 3.11
N ASN A 55 33.30 24.69 2.48
CA ASN A 55 33.42 26.04 3.01
C ASN A 55 32.54 26.22 4.26
N THR A 56 33.16 26.34 5.44
CA THR A 56 32.52 26.84 6.67
C THR A 56 32.48 28.37 6.65
N PHE A 57 31.81 28.97 5.65
CA PHE A 57 31.57 30.42 5.67
C PHE A 57 30.48 30.71 6.70
N ASP A 58 30.94 31.04 7.92
CA ASP A 58 30.40 32.08 8.83
C ASP A 58 30.92 31.93 10.28
N SER A 59 31.70 30.89 10.60
CA SER A 59 32.56 30.83 11.80
C SER A 59 33.57 29.67 11.71
N PRO A 60 34.74 29.88 11.07
CA PRO A 60 35.80 28.86 11.01
C PRO A 60 36.37 28.50 12.40
N GLU A 61 36.19 29.39 13.38
CA GLU A 61 36.74 29.26 14.73
C GLU A 61 35.96 28.26 15.60
N HIS A 62 34.67 28.04 15.30
CA HIS A 62 33.78 27.19 16.10
C HIS A 62 32.87 26.32 15.22
N PRO A 63 33.42 25.35 14.47
CA PRO A 63 32.60 24.48 13.64
C PRO A 63 31.68 23.63 14.51
N VAL A 64 30.36 23.80 14.36
CA VAL A 64 29.35 22.98 15.04
C VAL A 64 29.09 21.72 14.24
N ALA A 65 29.07 20.56 14.91
CA ALA A 65 28.85 19.25 14.30
C ALA A 65 29.81 18.90 13.14
N ARG A 66 31.09 19.29 13.26
CA ARG A 66 32.12 18.94 12.27
C ARG A 66 32.24 17.42 12.12
N ILE A 67 32.04 16.93 10.90
CA ILE A 67 32.23 15.53 10.56
C ILE A 67 33.67 15.32 10.07
N ASN A 68 34.36 14.35 10.64
CA ASN A 68 35.66 13.91 10.13
C ASN A 68 35.45 12.96 8.95
N TYR A 69 35.36 13.53 7.74
CA TYR A 69 35.14 12.75 6.52
C TYR A 69 36.36 11.90 6.15
N SER A 70 36.09 10.76 5.49
CA SER A 70 37.17 9.93 4.93
C SER A 70 37.87 10.64 3.77
N PRO A 71 39.14 10.30 3.47
CA PRO A 71 39.86 10.88 2.33
C PRO A 71 39.12 10.74 1.00
N ASN A 72 38.46 9.59 0.79
CA ASN A 72 37.66 9.31 -0.40
C ASN A 72 36.43 10.22 -0.50
N PHE A 73 35.74 10.44 0.62
CA PHE A 73 34.61 11.36 0.68
C PHE A 73 35.07 12.78 0.35
N SER A 74 36.10 13.26 1.05
CA SER A 74 36.61 14.62 0.88
C SER A 74 37.07 14.88 -0.55
N PHE A 75 37.76 13.93 -1.17
CA PHE A 75 38.17 14.03 -2.57
C PHE A 75 36.97 14.12 -3.52
N ILE A 76 36.05 13.16 -3.48
CA ILE A 76 34.91 13.13 -4.41
C ILE A 76 34.01 14.35 -4.24
N TYR A 77 33.66 14.71 -3.00
CA TYR A 77 32.82 15.88 -2.75
C TYR A 77 33.55 17.19 -3.06
N GLY A 78 34.88 17.23 -2.93
CA GLY A 78 35.66 18.39 -3.31
C GLY A 78 35.70 18.60 -4.83
N VAL A 79 35.86 17.52 -5.60
CA VAL A 79 35.75 17.58 -7.07
C VAL A 79 34.32 17.96 -7.48
N TYR A 80 33.30 17.38 -6.83
CA TYR A 80 31.90 17.74 -7.06
C TYR A 80 31.64 19.23 -6.86
N ARG A 81 32.05 19.81 -5.73
CA ARG A 81 31.90 21.25 -5.45
C ARG A 81 32.61 22.11 -6.49
N SER A 82 33.83 21.72 -6.88
CA SER A 82 34.63 22.42 -7.90
C SER A 82 33.90 22.45 -9.26
N LEU A 83 33.43 21.28 -9.72
CA LEU A 83 32.77 21.16 -11.02
C LEU A 83 31.34 21.73 -11.04
N ARG A 84 30.64 21.73 -9.91
CA ARG A 84 29.26 22.24 -9.81
C ARG A 84 29.16 23.74 -10.12
N GLY A 85 30.21 24.51 -9.86
CA GLY A 85 30.29 25.94 -10.22
C GLY A 85 30.32 26.22 -11.73
N HIS A 86 30.44 25.18 -12.55
CA HIS A 86 30.49 25.27 -14.02
C HIS A 86 29.20 24.79 -14.71
N LEU A 87 28.09 24.71 -13.96
CA LEU A 87 26.77 24.34 -14.46
C LEU A 87 25.94 25.60 -14.71
N ASP A 88 25.33 25.69 -15.88
CA ASP A 88 24.33 26.71 -16.18
C ASP A 88 22.93 26.07 -16.16
N TYR A 89 22.01 26.69 -15.44
CA TYR A 89 20.62 26.24 -15.31
C TYR A 89 19.69 27.10 -16.16
N ALA A 90 18.65 26.49 -16.73
CA ALA A 90 17.58 27.19 -17.43
C ALA A 90 16.20 26.64 -17.01
N PRO A 91 15.12 27.44 -17.11
CA PRO A 91 13.75 26.96 -16.90
C PRO A 91 13.42 25.80 -17.85
N MET A 92 12.71 24.80 -17.36
CA MET A 92 12.26 23.69 -18.20
C MET A 92 11.15 24.19 -19.14
N LEU A 93 11.31 23.98 -20.46
CA LEU A 93 10.25 24.26 -21.43
C LEU A 93 9.22 23.11 -21.38
N PRO A 94 7.91 23.39 -21.31
CA PRO A 94 6.89 22.34 -21.34
C PRO A 94 6.94 21.60 -22.68
N ALA A 95 6.79 20.28 -22.63
CA ALA A 95 6.61 19.49 -23.82
C ALA A 95 5.23 19.82 -24.43
N SER A 96 5.20 20.11 -25.73
CA SER A 96 3.98 20.22 -26.55
C SER A 96 3.03 21.41 -26.34
N GLY A 97 3.49 22.56 -25.83
CA GLY A 97 2.74 23.83 -25.97
C GLY A 97 1.38 23.90 -25.27
N GLU A 98 1.03 22.93 -24.42
CA GLU A 98 -0.13 23.02 -23.55
C GLU A 98 0.18 23.92 -22.34
N PRO A 99 -0.79 24.75 -21.89
CA PRO A 99 -0.59 25.63 -20.76
C PRO A 99 -0.42 24.82 -19.48
N CYS A 100 0.72 25.03 -18.81
CA CYS A 100 0.99 24.48 -17.48
C CYS A 100 0.01 25.09 -16.49
N GLU A 101 -0.87 24.29 -15.88
CA GLU A 101 -1.68 24.73 -14.74
C GLU A 101 -0.77 24.97 -13.53
N SER A 102 -0.49 26.24 -13.26
CA SER A 102 0.04 26.80 -12.02
C SER A 102 1.25 26.07 -11.39
N GLY A 103 2.44 26.33 -11.93
CA GLY A 103 3.71 26.07 -11.25
C GLY A 103 4.90 26.42 -12.17
N GLU A 104 5.81 27.28 -11.71
CA GLU A 104 7.11 27.44 -12.39
C GLU A 104 7.84 26.09 -12.35
N LEU A 105 8.11 25.49 -13.51
CA LEU A 105 8.87 24.24 -13.59
C LEU A 105 10.28 24.48 -13.03
N PRO A 106 10.80 23.58 -12.16
CA PRO A 106 12.11 23.77 -11.56
C PRO A 106 13.19 23.83 -12.63
N PRO A 107 14.22 24.69 -12.47
CA PRO A 107 15.27 24.83 -13.46
C PRO A 107 16.12 23.55 -13.55
N VAL A 108 16.50 23.21 -14.78
CA VAL A 108 17.28 22.02 -15.15
C VAL A 108 18.63 22.46 -15.70
N ILE A 109 19.67 21.63 -15.53
CA ILE A 109 20.99 21.86 -16.14
C ILE A 109 20.83 21.96 -17.66
N HIS A 110 21.15 23.12 -18.21
CA HIS A 110 21.10 23.39 -19.64
C HIS A 110 22.45 23.19 -20.32
N THR A 111 23.53 23.61 -19.64
CA THR A 111 24.89 23.53 -20.17
C THR A 111 25.86 23.09 -19.07
N ILE A 112 26.78 22.21 -19.43
CA ILE A 112 27.93 21.83 -18.60
C ILE A 112 29.17 22.32 -19.32
N ARG A 113 29.87 23.32 -18.76
CA ARG A 113 31.06 23.93 -19.42
C ARG A 113 32.32 23.05 -19.39
N THR A 114 32.21 21.87 -18.79
CA THR A 114 33.28 20.86 -18.74
C THR A 114 32.89 19.64 -19.58
N SER A 115 33.01 18.42 -19.05
CA SER A 115 32.55 17.20 -19.73
C SER A 115 31.28 16.69 -19.06
N ALA A 116 30.18 16.60 -19.81
CA ALA A 116 28.90 16.07 -19.33
C ALA A 116 29.04 14.60 -18.91
N ALA A 117 29.77 13.77 -19.67
CA ALA A 117 30.05 12.38 -19.31
C ALA A 117 30.85 12.26 -18.01
N ARG A 118 31.88 13.10 -17.83
CA ARG A 118 32.64 13.16 -16.57
C ARG A 118 31.75 13.55 -15.39
N TRP A 119 30.93 14.60 -15.56
CA TRP A 119 30.00 15.06 -14.54
C TRP A 119 29.01 13.97 -14.14
N PHE A 120 28.38 13.31 -15.12
CA PHE A 120 27.37 12.29 -14.84
C PHE A 120 27.94 11.06 -14.12
N LEU A 121 29.18 10.67 -14.44
CA LEU A 121 29.90 9.61 -13.73
C LEU A 121 30.27 10.04 -12.31
N LEU A 122 30.76 11.27 -12.11
CA LEU A 122 31.09 11.81 -10.78
C LEU A 122 29.91 11.75 -9.83
N LEU A 123 28.69 12.04 -10.32
CA LEU A 123 27.48 11.97 -9.49
C LEU A 123 27.26 10.56 -8.94
N ALA A 124 27.53 9.49 -9.70
CA ALA A 124 27.45 8.12 -9.18
C ALA A 124 28.45 7.89 -8.03
N PHE A 125 29.70 8.33 -8.18
CA PHE A 125 30.70 8.26 -7.10
C PHE A 125 30.25 9.07 -5.87
N ALA A 126 29.70 10.27 -6.05
CA ALA A 126 29.22 11.12 -4.96
C ALA A 126 28.03 10.48 -4.22
N LEU A 127 27.09 9.84 -4.93
CA LEU A 127 25.97 9.09 -4.33
C LEU A 127 26.44 7.86 -3.54
N ARG A 128 27.54 7.22 -3.96
CA ARG A 128 28.14 6.14 -3.18
C ARG A 128 28.75 6.62 -1.86
N GLN A 129 29.26 7.85 -1.82
CA GLN A 129 29.81 8.47 -0.61
C GLN A 129 28.70 8.95 0.35
N CYS A 130 27.60 9.50 -0.18
CA CYS A 130 26.42 9.85 0.60
C CYS A 130 25.14 9.71 -0.24
N THR A 131 24.45 8.59 -0.05
CA THR A 131 23.23 8.24 -0.79
C THR A 131 22.04 9.13 -0.43
N SER A 132 22.07 9.81 0.71
CA SER A 132 21.00 10.73 1.13
C SER A 132 21.17 12.16 0.58
N ASN A 133 22.24 12.45 -0.16
CA ASN A 133 22.47 13.81 -0.65
C ASN A 133 21.51 14.17 -1.79
N TYR A 134 20.45 14.92 -1.44
CA TYR A 134 19.39 15.28 -2.39
C TYR A 134 19.89 16.14 -3.56
N THR A 135 20.90 16.98 -3.35
CA THR A 135 21.45 17.85 -4.40
C THR A 135 22.13 17.03 -5.48
N VAL A 136 22.93 16.02 -5.10
CA VAL A 136 23.58 15.11 -6.06
C VAL A 136 22.53 14.32 -6.85
N TRP A 137 21.46 13.86 -6.20
CA TRP A 137 20.35 13.21 -6.88
C TRP A 137 19.62 14.13 -7.86
N LYS A 138 19.38 15.39 -7.48
CA LYS A 138 18.77 16.39 -8.36
C LYS A 138 19.66 16.63 -9.58
N ASP A 139 20.94 16.94 -9.37
CA ASP A 139 21.90 17.19 -10.45
C ASP A 139 22.01 15.97 -11.39
N ARG A 140 21.81 14.74 -10.87
CA ARG A 140 21.76 13.50 -11.66
C ARG A 140 20.50 13.41 -12.53
N ARG A 141 19.33 13.75 -11.99
CA ARG A 141 18.08 13.85 -12.76
C ARG A 141 18.17 14.91 -13.84
N ASP A 142 18.75 16.06 -13.52
CA ASP A 142 18.84 17.17 -14.46
C ASP A 142 19.61 16.80 -15.74
N VAL A 143 20.65 15.97 -15.61
CA VAL A 143 21.36 15.41 -16.79
C VAL A 143 20.43 14.59 -17.68
N LEU A 144 19.58 13.74 -17.09
CA LEU A 144 18.65 12.88 -17.82
C LEU A 144 17.47 13.67 -18.42
N MET A 145 17.01 14.70 -17.73
CA MET A 145 15.88 15.55 -18.14
C MET A 145 16.27 16.62 -19.17
N SER A 146 17.56 16.73 -19.50
CA SER A 146 18.11 17.69 -20.47
C SER A 146 18.65 16.96 -21.70
N PRO A 147 17.89 16.87 -22.81
CA PRO A 147 18.31 16.11 -24.00
C PRO A 147 19.67 16.57 -24.57
N ALA A 148 19.94 17.87 -24.56
CA ALA A 148 21.20 18.42 -25.06
C ALA A 148 22.41 18.00 -24.22
N VAL A 149 22.26 17.95 -22.89
CA VAL A 149 23.29 17.49 -21.96
C VAL A 149 23.44 15.98 -22.03
N LEU A 150 22.31 15.25 -22.01
CA LEU A 150 22.29 13.78 -22.06
C LEU A 150 22.99 13.22 -23.30
N ALA A 151 22.83 13.87 -24.47
CA ALA A 151 23.52 13.49 -25.70
C ALA A 151 25.06 13.43 -25.55
N GLN A 152 25.61 14.24 -24.63
CA GLN A 152 27.03 14.38 -24.34
C GLN A 152 27.43 13.65 -23.05
N ALA A 153 26.47 13.14 -22.28
CA ALA A 153 26.68 12.43 -21.02
C ALA A 153 26.77 10.90 -21.22
N THR A 154 27.38 10.46 -22.32
CA THR A 154 27.51 9.04 -22.68
C THR A 154 28.94 8.55 -22.43
N ARG A 155 29.11 7.24 -22.27
CA ARG A 155 30.45 6.62 -22.13
C ARG A 155 31.34 6.86 -23.35
N ASP A 156 30.75 7.06 -24.52
CA ASP A 156 31.43 7.37 -25.77
C ASP A 156 32.01 8.80 -25.78
N ALA A 157 31.47 9.69 -24.96
CA ALA A 157 31.90 11.08 -24.79
C ALA A 157 32.80 11.30 -23.56
N LEU A 158 33.25 10.20 -22.93
CA LEU A 158 34.14 10.29 -21.78
C LEU A 158 35.53 10.79 -22.21
N PRO A 159 36.15 11.74 -21.48
CA PRO A 159 37.47 12.24 -21.83
C PRO A 159 38.53 11.13 -21.86
N ALA A 160 39.42 11.19 -22.85
CA ALA A 160 40.59 10.31 -22.90
C ALA A 160 41.53 10.61 -21.72
N LEU A 161 42.17 9.57 -21.19
CA LEU A 161 43.16 9.74 -20.13
C LEU A 161 44.41 10.46 -20.66
N SER A 162 44.96 11.36 -19.84
CA SER A 162 46.22 12.05 -20.11
C SER A 162 47.35 11.05 -20.39
N VAL A 163 48.17 11.34 -21.40
CA VAL A 163 49.36 10.53 -21.70
C VAL A 163 50.37 10.70 -20.55
N PRO A 164 50.83 9.61 -19.91
CA PRO A 164 51.82 9.67 -18.84
C PRO A 164 53.06 10.49 -19.21
N ALA A 165 53.51 11.37 -18.32
CA ALA A 165 54.69 12.21 -18.52
C ALA A 165 55.95 11.42 -18.88
N ALA A 166 56.08 10.19 -18.38
CA ALA A 166 57.18 9.28 -18.73
C ALA A 166 57.23 8.95 -20.23
N ILE A 167 56.08 8.86 -20.91
CA ILE A 167 56.01 8.58 -22.35
C ILE A 167 56.37 9.83 -23.17
N LEU A 168 56.03 11.02 -22.65
CA LEU A 168 56.34 12.31 -23.27
C LEU A 168 57.78 12.77 -22.99
N SER A 169 58.45 12.16 -22.01
CA SER A 169 59.82 12.53 -21.61
C SER A 169 60.86 11.99 -22.58
N ARG A 170 61.76 12.88 -23.02
CA ARG A 170 62.94 12.53 -23.84
C ARG A 170 64.03 11.78 -23.07
N THR A 171 63.94 11.74 -21.73
CA THR A 171 64.96 11.13 -20.85
C THR A 171 64.51 9.83 -20.21
N ALA A 172 63.25 9.41 -20.41
CA ALA A 172 62.73 8.17 -19.85
C ALA A 172 63.30 6.95 -20.59
N SER A 173 63.65 5.92 -19.84
CA SER A 173 64.07 4.63 -20.38
C SER A 173 62.89 3.89 -21.03
N GLU A 174 63.18 3.00 -21.97
CA GLU A 174 62.16 2.16 -22.61
C GLU A 174 61.40 1.28 -21.61
N ALA A 175 62.05 0.91 -20.49
CA ALA A 175 61.41 0.17 -19.41
C ALA A 175 60.37 1.03 -18.66
N GLU A 176 60.69 2.29 -18.37
CA GLU A 176 59.79 3.25 -17.73
C GLU A 176 58.59 3.59 -18.63
N CYS A 177 58.82 3.80 -19.93
CA CYS A 177 57.76 4.00 -20.92
C CYS A 177 56.80 2.80 -20.98
N ARG A 178 57.34 1.56 -21.01
CA ARG A 178 56.52 0.34 -21.01
C ARG A 178 55.73 0.15 -19.70
N ALA A 179 56.33 0.46 -18.56
CA ALA A 179 55.65 0.41 -17.26
C ALA A 179 54.50 1.44 -17.19
N ALA A 180 54.75 2.69 -17.62
CA ALA A 180 53.75 3.74 -17.66
C ALA A 180 52.57 3.39 -18.60
N LEU A 181 52.85 2.82 -19.77
CA LEU A 181 51.82 2.32 -20.69
C LEU A 181 50.97 1.20 -20.07
N ARG A 182 51.60 0.23 -19.40
CA ARG A 182 50.88 -0.86 -18.69
C ARG A 182 49.98 -0.30 -17.59
N GLN A 183 50.45 0.68 -16.83
CA GLN A 183 49.66 1.32 -15.78
C GLN A 183 48.48 2.12 -16.36
N MET A 184 48.70 2.87 -17.43
CA MET A 184 47.64 3.60 -18.15
C MET A 184 46.57 2.63 -18.68
N HIS A 185 46.97 1.54 -19.34
CA HIS A 185 46.03 0.50 -19.78
C HIS A 185 45.24 -0.13 -18.63
N LYS A 186 45.90 -0.37 -17.47
CA LYS A 186 45.21 -0.89 -16.28
C LYS A 186 44.17 0.11 -15.74
N LYS A 187 44.51 1.41 -15.69
CA LYS A 187 43.58 2.49 -15.29
C LYS A 187 42.40 2.58 -16.28
N GLN A 188 42.68 2.62 -17.58
CA GLN A 188 41.67 2.66 -18.64
C GLN A 188 40.72 1.46 -18.57
N LYS A 189 41.24 0.25 -18.34
CA LYS A 189 40.42 -0.96 -18.20
C LYS A 189 39.48 -0.90 -17.00
N LYS A 190 39.96 -0.40 -15.85
CA LYS A 190 39.12 -0.19 -14.66
C LYS A 190 38.04 0.85 -14.93
N LEU A 191 38.41 1.99 -15.50
CA LEU A 191 37.48 3.07 -15.82
C LEU A 191 36.41 2.59 -16.81
N SER A 192 36.80 1.86 -17.85
CA SER A 192 35.86 1.28 -18.82
C SER A 192 34.88 0.30 -18.17
N ARG A 193 35.32 -0.53 -17.22
CA ARG A 193 34.42 -1.42 -16.48
C ARG A 193 33.42 -0.64 -15.63
N THR A 194 33.87 0.40 -14.93
CA THR A 194 32.98 1.23 -14.11
C THR A 194 32.01 2.05 -14.98
N SER A 195 32.49 2.67 -16.07
CA SER A 195 31.64 3.48 -16.94
C SER A 195 30.63 2.68 -17.73
N GLN A 196 30.86 1.38 -17.96
CA GLN A 196 29.89 0.50 -18.62
C GLN A 196 28.53 0.44 -17.90
N HIS A 197 28.53 0.48 -16.57
CA HIS A 197 27.31 0.44 -15.76
C HIS A 197 26.79 1.83 -15.41
N TRP A 198 27.70 2.78 -15.14
CA TRP A 198 27.35 4.08 -14.57
C TRP A 198 27.23 5.22 -15.59
N LEU A 199 27.47 4.94 -16.88
CA LEU A 199 27.20 5.84 -18.01
C LEU A 199 26.52 5.09 -19.16
N PRO A 200 25.51 5.70 -19.81
CA PRO A 200 24.86 5.08 -20.96
C PRO A 200 25.77 5.10 -22.18
N ALA A 201 25.66 4.09 -23.03
CA ALA A 201 26.05 4.21 -24.43
C ALA A 201 25.07 5.13 -25.16
N ARG A 202 25.52 5.71 -26.28
CA ARG A 202 24.58 6.42 -27.16
C ARG A 202 23.41 5.52 -27.63
N ALA A 203 23.67 4.25 -27.89
CA ALA A 203 22.64 3.28 -28.30
C ALA A 203 21.64 2.93 -27.19
N ASP A 204 21.99 3.14 -25.92
CA ASP A 204 21.10 2.85 -24.80
C ASP A 204 19.97 3.87 -24.73
N ILE A 205 20.21 5.12 -25.16
CA ILE A 205 19.30 6.27 -24.98
C ILE A 205 18.69 6.81 -26.29
N VAL A 206 19.14 6.32 -27.45
CA VAL A 206 18.66 6.74 -28.78
C VAL A 206 17.74 5.68 -29.38
N TRP A 207 16.64 6.11 -30.00
CA TRP A 207 15.74 5.31 -30.82
C TRP A 207 15.53 6.01 -32.16
N GLU A 208 15.71 5.29 -33.29
CA GLU A 208 15.56 5.83 -34.65
C GLU A 208 16.28 7.19 -34.88
N GLY A 209 17.47 7.34 -34.30
CA GLY A 209 18.29 8.54 -34.45
C GLY A 209 17.89 9.73 -33.54
N ARG A 210 16.87 9.58 -32.69
CA ARG A 210 16.42 10.60 -31.73
C ARG A 210 16.62 10.12 -30.29
N LEU A 211 16.86 11.05 -29.37
CA LEU A 211 16.87 10.72 -27.95
C LEU A 211 15.47 10.31 -27.49
N SER A 212 15.39 9.23 -26.72
CA SER A 212 14.13 8.73 -26.17
C SER A 212 14.16 8.89 -24.64
N PRO A 213 13.23 9.69 -24.06
CA PRO A 213 13.10 9.82 -22.60
C PRO A 213 12.89 8.46 -21.92
N TRP A 214 12.05 7.60 -22.51
CA TRP A 214 11.77 6.26 -21.97
C TRP A 214 13.00 5.36 -21.95
N ARG A 215 13.84 5.41 -22.98
CA ARG A 215 15.11 4.66 -22.99
C ARG A 215 16.10 5.17 -21.95
N ALA A 216 16.23 6.49 -21.82
CA ALA A 216 17.08 7.11 -20.80
C ALA A 216 16.64 6.73 -19.38
N VAL A 217 15.33 6.75 -19.14
CA VAL A 217 14.72 6.38 -17.86
C VAL A 217 14.90 4.90 -17.58
N HIS A 218 14.61 4.01 -18.54
CA HIS A 218 14.85 2.57 -18.39
C HIS A 218 16.32 2.25 -18.06
N TRP A 219 17.26 2.87 -18.77
CA TRP A 219 18.68 2.71 -18.50
C TRP A 219 19.03 3.16 -17.07
N GLU A 220 18.58 4.33 -16.66
CA GLU A 220 18.89 4.87 -15.33
C GLU A 220 18.25 4.02 -14.21
N LEU A 221 16.99 3.63 -14.34
CA LEU A 221 16.28 2.80 -13.37
C LEU A 221 16.98 1.44 -13.17
N THR A 222 17.58 0.92 -14.24
CA THR A 222 18.43 -0.28 -14.21
C THR A 222 19.75 0.01 -13.49
N ALA A 223 20.45 1.08 -13.88
CA ALA A 223 21.75 1.45 -13.30
C ALA A 223 21.65 1.69 -11.79
N VAL A 224 20.64 2.43 -11.33
CA VAL A 224 20.41 2.72 -9.91
C VAL A 224 19.60 1.65 -9.17
N GLY A 225 19.21 0.57 -9.84
CA GLY A 225 18.43 -0.52 -9.21
C GLY A 225 19.13 -1.12 -7.99
N CYS A 226 20.47 -1.21 -8.02
CA CYS A 226 21.27 -1.65 -6.88
C CYS A 226 21.14 -0.71 -5.66
N PHE A 227 21.03 0.61 -5.87
CA PHE A 227 20.75 1.55 -4.78
C PHE A 227 19.37 1.31 -4.18
N THR A 228 18.38 1.00 -5.02
CA THR A 228 17.01 0.73 -4.55
C THR A 228 16.96 -0.52 -3.67
N ARG A 229 17.64 -1.61 -4.06
CA ARG A 229 17.62 -2.84 -3.27
C ARG A 229 18.46 -2.73 -1.98
N LEU A 230 19.69 -2.20 -2.08
CA LEU A 230 20.62 -2.14 -0.94
C LEU A 230 20.37 -0.95 0.01
N TYR A 231 19.75 0.13 -0.47
CA TYR A 231 19.39 1.31 0.32
C TYR A 231 17.88 1.61 0.24
N HIS A 232 17.03 0.58 0.25
CA HIS A 232 15.56 0.68 0.15
C HIS A 232 14.89 1.54 1.23
N LYS A 233 15.59 1.91 2.31
CA LYS A 233 15.09 2.84 3.35
C LYS A 233 15.43 4.31 3.07
N ASN A 234 16.11 4.60 1.96
CA ASN A 234 16.49 5.95 1.58
C ASN A 234 15.38 6.61 0.74
N PHE A 235 14.89 7.76 1.21
CA PHE A 235 13.84 8.52 0.52
C PHE A 235 14.24 8.96 -0.88
N GLN A 236 15.48 9.46 -1.06
CA GLN A 236 15.93 10.02 -2.32
C GLN A 236 15.97 8.99 -3.45
N VAL A 237 16.25 7.72 -3.15
CA VAL A 237 16.25 6.64 -4.14
C VAL A 237 14.85 6.42 -4.73
N TRP A 238 13.82 6.33 -3.89
CA TRP A 238 12.44 6.17 -4.36
C TRP A 238 11.89 7.41 -5.04
N HIS A 239 12.24 8.59 -4.51
CA HIS A 239 11.88 9.86 -5.11
C HIS A 239 12.51 9.99 -6.51
N HIS A 240 13.79 9.62 -6.68
CA HIS A 240 14.47 9.64 -7.98
C HIS A 240 13.74 8.81 -9.03
N ARG A 241 13.35 7.57 -8.69
CA ARG A 241 12.60 6.68 -9.59
C ARG A 241 11.26 7.31 -10.00
N ARG A 242 10.52 7.85 -9.03
CA ARG A 242 9.23 8.52 -9.26
C ARG A 242 9.37 9.71 -10.21
N GLU A 243 10.34 10.59 -9.97
CA GLU A 243 10.55 11.79 -10.80
C GLU A 243 10.92 11.44 -12.25
N LEU A 244 11.75 10.42 -12.46
CA LEU A 244 12.14 9.97 -13.79
C LEU A 244 10.97 9.43 -14.61
N LEU A 245 10.15 8.59 -14.00
CA LEU A 245 8.94 8.06 -14.63
C LEU A 245 7.91 9.15 -14.88
N THR A 246 7.73 10.07 -13.92
CA THR A 246 6.83 11.24 -14.08
C THR A 246 7.27 12.11 -15.26
N TYR A 247 8.57 12.39 -15.37
CA TYR A 247 9.13 13.12 -16.50
C TYR A 247 8.86 12.39 -17.82
N ALA A 248 9.12 11.09 -17.93
CA ALA A 248 8.88 10.33 -19.15
C ALA A 248 7.41 10.36 -19.61
N LEU A 249 6.49 10.28 -18.65
CA LEU A 249 5.05 10.41 -18.88
C LEU A 249 4.68 11.82 -19.38
N GLN A 250 5.23 12.87 -18.76
CA GLN A 250 5.02 14.26 -19.20
C GLN A 250 5.56 14.54 -20.61
N GLN A 251 6.58 13.80 -21.05
CA GLN A 251 7.09 13.88 -22.43
C GLN A 251 6.26 13.05 -23.43
N SER A 252 5.32 12.24 -22.95
CA SER A 252 4.48 11.38 -23.78
C SER A 252 3.17 12.08 -24.17
N PRO A 253 2.64 11.85 -25.37
CA PRO A 253 1.38 12.44 -25.78
C PRO A 253 0.22 11.80 -25.01
N SER A 254 -0.83 12.58 -24.72
CA SER A 254 -2.02 12.07 -24.02
C SER A 254 -2.74 10.96 -24.80
N HIS A 255 -2.67 11.00 -26.14
CA HIS A 255 -3.27 10.02 -27.05
C HIS A 255 -2.24 9.55 -28.08
N ALA A 256 -2.31 8.27 -28.46
CA ALA A 256 -1.51 7.71 -29.54
C ALA A 256 -2.37 6.90 -30.52
N ARG A 257 -1.89 6.75 -31.75
CA ARG A 257 -2.43 5.76 -32.67
C ARG A 257 -2.01 4.38 -32.20
N CYS A 258 -2.95 3.44 -32.17
CA CYS A 258 -2.73 2.08 -31.72
C CYS A 258 -2.82 1.08 -32.90
N SER A 259 -2.16 -0.08 -32.79
CA SER A 259 -2.37 -1.18 -33.76
C SER A 259 -3.76 -1.78 -33.58
N GLU A 260 -4.26 -2.44 -34.62
CA GLU A 260 -5.55 -3.15 -34.55
C GLU A 260 -5.53 -4.23 -33.46
N ASP A 261 -4.40 -4.93 -33.28
CA ASP A 261 -4.22 -5.97 -32.25
C ASP A 261 -4.29 -5.41 -30.82
N ALA A 262 -3.61 -4.29 -30.54
CA ALA A 262 -3.62 -3.67 -29.22
C ALA A 262 -4.95 -2.93 -28.94
N ALA A 263 -5.65 -2.45 -29.97
CA ALA A 263 -7.01 -1.93 -29.84
C ALA A 263 -8.03 -3.03 -29.52
N ALA A 264 -7.90 -4.22 -30.13
CA ALA A 264 -8.78 -5.36 -29.89
C ALA A 264 -8.69 -5.89 -28.45
N ALA A 265 -7.51 -5.82 -27.82
CA ALA A 265 -7.29 -6.22 -26.43
C ALA A 265 -8.07 -5.36 -25.40
N SER A 266 -8.60 -4.20 -25.79
CA SER A 266 -9.28 -3.27 -24.87
C SER A 266 -10.80 -3.51 -24.66
N ARG A 267 -11.52 -4.26 -25.54
CA ARG A 267 -13.01 -4.43 -25.61
C ARG A 267 -13.79 -3.07 -25.53
N LYS A 268 -14.61 -2.60 -26.47
CA LYS A 268 -15.59 -3.18 -27.43
C LYS A 268 -15.49 -2.44 -28.80
N PRO A 269 -15.87 -3.11 -29.90
CA PRO A 269 -15.89 -2.53 -31.25
C PRO A 269 -17.14 -1.65 -31.43
N ALA A 270 -16.96 -0.33 -31.34
CA ALA A 270 -17.98 0.62 -31.78
C ALA A 270 -17.40 1.53 -32.87
N GLN A 271 -17.97 1.38 -34.08
CA GLN A 271 -17.75 2.19 -35.27
C GLN A 271 -16.33 2.14 -35.86
N GLN A 272 -16.03 1.02 -36.54
CA GLN A 272 -15.10 1.05 -37.66
C GLN A 272 -15.63 2.03 -38.71
N ARG A 273 -15.14 3.27 -38.70
CA ARG A 273 -15.10 4.10 -39.90
C ARG A 273 -13.87 3.69 -40.69
N GLU A 274 -14.08 3.35 -41.95
CA GLU A 274 -13.04 2.97 -42.90
C GLU A 274 -11.92 4.03 -42.94
N GLY A 275 -10.66 3.61 -42.75
CA GLY A 275 -9.49 4.32 -43.29
C GLY A 275 -8.47 4.93 -42.32
N GLY A 276 -8.49 4.68 -41.00
CA GLY A 276 -7.40 5.12 -40.12
C GLY A 276 -7.39 4.53 -38.71
N SER A 277 -6.22 4.19 -38.17
CA SER A 277 -6.05 3.71 -36.80
C SER A 277 -6.62 4.71 -35.78
N PRO A 278 -7.46 4.28 -34.83
CA PRO A 278 -8.08 5.18 -33.86
C PRO A 278 -7.02 5.81 -32.94
N LEU A 279 -7.25 7.09 -32.56
CA LEU A 279 -6.52 7.78 -31.50
C LEU A 279 -7.12 7.35 -30.16
N VAL A 280 -6.30 6.76 -29.29
CA VAL A 280 -6.72 6.19 -28.00
C VAL A 280 -5.84 6.78 -26.89
N PRO A 281 -6.37 7.03 -25.68
CA PRO A 281 -5.53 7.45 -24.56
C PRO A 281 -4.41 6.45 -24.29
N ILE A 282 -3.17 6.90 -24.14
CA ILE A 282 -2.02 5.99 -23.98
C ILE A 282 -2.09 5.15 -22.70
N MET A 283 -2.80 5.63 -21.68
CA MET A 283 -3.00 4.96 -20.39
C MET A 283 -4.27 4.08 -20.35
N ALA A 284 -4.95 3.86 -21.48
CA ALA A 284 -6.21 3.11 -21.49
C ALA A 284 -6.03 1.62 -21.14
N SER A 285 -4.91 1.01 -21.54
CA SER A 285 -4.56 -0.37 -21.18
C SER A 285 -3.06 -0.61 -21.23
N GLU A 286 -2.60 -1.69 -20.59
CA GLU A 286 -1.20 -2.13 -20.66
C GLU A 286 -0.76 -2.39 -22.11
N ALA A 287 -1.63 -3.02 -22.92
CA ALA A 287 -1.34 -3.33 -24.31
C ALA A 287 -1.14 -2.06 -25.15
N ILE A 288 -2.00 -1.05 -24.98
CA ILE A 288 -1.90 0.23 -25.68
C ILE A 288 -0.62 0.96 -25.27
N PHE A 289 -0.31 0.98 -23.98
CA PHE A 289 0.89 1.65 -23.49
C PHE A 289 2.17 0.94 -23.95
N SER A 290 2.20 -0.40 -23.89
CA SER A 290 3.32 -1.20 -24.38
C SER A 290 3.54 -1.02 -25.88
N ASP A 291 2.47 -0.98 -26.68
CA ASP A 291 2.51 -0.73 -28.12
C ASP A 291 3.08 0.68 -28.44
N TYR A 292 2.68 1.70 -27.66
CA TYR A 292 3.29 3.02 -27.73
C TYR A 292 4.80 2.99 -27.43
N LEU A 293 5.22 2.34 -26.34
CA LEU A 293 6.64 2.20 -26.00
C LEU A 293 7.41 1.46 -27.10
N CYS A 294 6.83 0.43 -27.70
CA CYS A 294 7.47 -0.35 -28.76
C CYS A 294 7.78 0.52 -29.97
N ARG A 295 6.81 1.34 -30.42
CA ARG A 295 7.00 2.22 -31.58
C ARG A 295 7.95 3.39 -31.31
N HIS A 296 7.86 3.98 -30.12
CA HIS A 296 8.54 5.25 -29.83
C HIS A 296 9.86 5.11 -29.06
N ALA A 297 10.13 3.94 -28.48
CA ALA A 297 11.33 3.69 -27.70
C ALA A 297 11.98 2.31 -27.97
N GLY A 298 11.33 1.42 -28.72
CA GLY A 298 11.78 0.04 -28.88
C GLY A 298 11.79 -0.73 -27.55
N LEU A 299 10.88 -0.41 -26.65
CA LEU A 299 10.71 -1.02 -25.33
C LEU A 299 9.30 -1.58 -25.19
N ASP A 300 9.11 -2.60 -24.38
CA ASP A 300 7.78 -3.01 -23.90
C ASP A 300 7.48 -2.38 -22.53
N PHE A 301 6.27 -2.60 -22.02
CA PHE A 301 5.91 -2.13 -20.68
C PHE A 301 6.76 -2.80 -19.58
N ALA A 302 7.18 -4.06 -19.77
CA ALA A 302 7.98 -4.77 -18.78
C ALA A 302 9.33 -4.09 -18.48
N ALA A 303 9.91 -3.38 -19.46
CA ALA A 303 11.12 -2.58 -19.27
C ALA A 303 10.94 -1.40 -18.30
N VAL A 304 9.72 -0.93 -18.06
CA VAL A 304 9.43 0.21 -17.16
C VAL A 304 8.48 -0.17 -16.03
N ASP A 305 8.24 -1.48 -15.86
CA ASP A 305 7.44 -2.03 -14.78
C ASP A 305 8.23 -1.99 -13.47
N GLU A 306 7.74 -1.21 -12.51
CA GLU A 306 8.38 -1.07 -11.20
C GLU A 306 7.98 -2.18 -10.21
N ARG A 307 6.92 -2.95 -10.51
CA ARG A 307 6.41 -4.01 -9.64
C ARG A 307 7.47 -5.07 -9.31
N PRO A 308 8.32 -5.55 -10.23
CA PRO A 308 9.40 -6.49 -9.89
C PRO A 308 10.39 -5.93 -8.85
N THR A 309 10.79 -4.67 -8.98
CA THR A 309 11.70 -4.00 -8.02
C THR A 309 11.02 -3.85 -6.65
N LEU A 310 9.77 -3.42 -6.64
CA LEU A 310 8.97 -3.29 -5.42
C LEU A 310 8.76 -4.65 -4.73
N ARG A 311 8.46 -5.70 -5.49
CA ARG A 311 8.32 -7.08 -4.99
C ARG A 311 9.63 -7.60 -4.42
N ALA A 312 10.76 -7.30 -5.06
CA ALA A 312 12.06 -7.69 -4.51
C ALA A 312 12.28 -7.08 -3.12
N VAL A 313 11.93 -5.81 -2.93
CA VAL A 313 12.02 -5.16 -1.61
C VAL A 313 10.99 -5.72 -0.63
N LEU A 314 9.71 -5.75 -1.00
CA LEU A 314 8.61 -6.10 -0.10
C LEU A 314 8.58 -7.60 0.27
N CYS A 315 8.96 -8.50 -0.64
CA CYS A 315 8.97 -9.94 -0.35
C CYS A 315 10.29 -10.42 0.26
N ASN A 316 11.43 -9.87 -0.19
CA ASN A 316 12.73 -10.47 0.14
C ASN A 316 13.52 -9.67 1.18
N GLU A 317 13.27 -8.37 1.34
CA GLU A 317 14.08 -7.48 2.19
C GLU A 317 13.30 -6.93 3.39
N ASP A 318 12.20 -6.20 3.13
CA ASP A 318 11.42 -5.48 4.14
C ASP A 318 9.96 -5.29 3.70
N GLY A 319 9.09 -6.23 4.08
CA GLY A 319 7.65 -6.20 3.77
C GLY A 319 6.86 -5.05 4.41
N LYS A 320 7.48 -4.26 5.30
CA LYS A 320 6.89 -3.09 5.96
C LYS A 320 7.56 -1.78 5.51
N ASN A 321 8.36 -1.81 4.44
CA ASN A 321 9.06 -0.64 3.96
C ASN A 321 8.08 0.47 3.51
N TYR A 322 8.04 1.56 4.28
CA TYR A 322 7.13 2.67 4.03
C TYR A 322 7.31 3.31 2.64
N HIS A 323 8.56 3.49 2.20
CA HIS A 323 8.84 4.14 0.92
C HIS A 323 8.43 3.27 -0.28
N ALA A 324 8.63 1.96 -0.19
CA ALA A 324 8.21 1.01 -1.21
C ALA A 324 6.68 0.97 -1.32
N TRP A 325 5.96 0.90 -0.19
CA TRP A 325 4.49 0.96 -0.20
C TRP A 325 3.95 2.27 -0.77
N LEU A 326 4.56 3.40 -0.40
CA LEU A 326 4.18 4.71 -0.94
C LEU A 326 4.45 4.79 -2.45
N HIS A 327 5.58 4.27 -2.91
CA HIS A 327 5.93 4.24 -4.34
C HIS A 327 5.03 3.28 -5.13
N LEU A 328 4.72 2.09 -4.59
CA LEU A 328 3.76 1.15 -5.19
C LEU A 328 2.39 1.78 -5.35
N SER A 329 1.88 2.45 -4.30
CA SER A 329 0.60 3.14 -4.37
C SER A 329 0.62 4.21 -5.46
N TRP A 330 1.62 5.10 -5.48
CA TRP A 330 1.75 6.11 -6.54
C TRP A 330 1.84 5.48 -7.94
N TYR A 331 2.63 4.41 -8.10
CA TYR A 331 2.85 3.74 -9.37
C TYR A 331 1.57 3.11 -9.92
N LEU A 332 0.83 2.38 -9.08
CA LEU A 332 -0.43 1.75 -9.48
C LEU A 332 -1.53 2.78 -9.84
N HIS A 333 -1.55 3.93 -9.17
CA HIS A 333 -2.49 5.02 -9.54
C HIS A 333 -2.07 5.74 -10.82
N THR A 334 -0.76 5.87 -11.06
CA THR A 334 -0.21 6.47 -12.29
C THR A 334 -0.49 5.57 -13.50
N PHE A 335 -0.29 4.26 -13.35
CA PHE A 335 -0.59 3.23 -14.35
C PHE A 335 -1.90 2.51 -13.98
N SER A 336 -3.00 3.26 -13.95
CA SER A 336 -4.30 2.81 -13.42
C SER A 336 -4.89 1.58 -14.13
N PHE A 337 -4.45 1.26 -15.36
CA PHE A 337 -4.81 0.01 -16.03
C PHE A 337 -4.38 -1.24 -15.24
N LEU A 338 -3.36 -1.13 -14.38
CA LEU A 338 -2.92 -2.18 -13.46
C LEU A 338 -3.93 -2.45 -12.33
N LEU A 339 -4.85 -1.52 -12.10
CA LEU A 339 -5.91 -1.60 -11.09
C LEU A 339 -7.30 -1.80 -11.72
N THR A 340 -7.36 -2.18 -13.00
CA THR A 340 -8.65 -2.44 -13.66
C THR A 340 -9.40 -3.57 -12.93
N PRO A 341 -10.62 -3.32 -12.42
CA PRO A 341 -11.40 -4.34 -11.74
C PRO A 341 -11.94 -5.38 -12.74
N PRO A 342 -12.45 -6.52 -12.26
CA PRO A 342 -13.20 -7.46 -13.10
C PRO A 342 -14.38 -6.76 -13.79
N SER A 343 -14.82 -7.28 -14.94
CA SER A 343 -15.97 -6.71 -15.63
C SER A 343 -17.25 -6.92 -14.81
N LEU A 344 -18.27 -6.09 -15.05
CA LEU A 344 -19.56 -6.24 -14.38
C LEU A 344 -20.21 -7.60 -14.66
N GLU A 345 -20.00 -8.17 -15.84
CA GLU A 345 -20.48 -9.50 -16.21
C GLU A 345 -19.80 -10.58 -15.35
N ASP A 346 -18.47 -10.51 -15.20
CA ASP A 346 -17.71 -11.44 -14.37
C ASP A 346 -18.12 -11.33 -12.89
N LEU A 347 -18.39 -10.12 -12.40
CA LEU A 347 -18.85 -9.89 -11.03
C LEU A 347 -20.25 -10.47 -10.79
N LYS A 348 -21.16 -10.39 -11.77
CA LYS A 348 -22.50 -10.99 -11.70
C LYS A 348 -22.45 -12.52 -11.73
N GLU A 349 -21.58 -13.09 -12.56
CA GLU A 349 -21.35 -14.54 -12.56
C GLU A 349 -20.81 -14.99 -11.21
N HIS A 350 -19.82 -14.27 -10.68
CA HIS A 350 -19.25 -14.53 -9.36
C HIS A 350 -20.31 -14.44 -8.25
N GLU A 351 -21.16 -13.41 -8.28
CA GLU A 351 -22.28 -13.24 -7.37
C GLU A 351 -23.21 -14.47 -7.40
N THR A 352 -23.54 -14.97 -8.59
CA THR A 352 -24.41 -16.14 -8.78
C THR A 352 -23.78 -17.39 -8.17
N VAL A 353 -22.49 -17.62 -8.43
CA VAL A 353 -21.74 -18.76 -7.88
C VAL A 353 -21.69 -18.71 -6.35
N VAL A 354 -21.32 -17.56 -5.78
CA VAL A 354 -21.22 -17.40 -4.32
C VAL A 354 -22.59 -17.51 -3.66
N THR A 355 -23.63 -16.92 -4.25
CA THR A 355 -25.00 -17.00 -3.73
C THR A 355 -25.53 -18.43 -3.72
N ALA A 356 -25.22 -19.23 -4.75
CA ALA A 356 -25.58 -20.65 -4.78
C ALA A 356 -24.89 -21.44 -3.65
N VAL A 357 -23.62 -21.15 -3.37
CA VAL A 357 -22.90 -21.75 -2.23
C VAL A 357 -23.54 -21.37 -0.90
N ILE A 358 -23.89 -20.09 -0.72
CA ILE A 358 -24.56 -19.59 0.49
C ILE A 358 -25.96 -20.21 0.64
N ALA A 359 -26.70 -20.40 -0.44
CA ALA A 359 -28.01 -21.02 -0.40
C ALA A 359 -27.95 -22.50 0.04
N ASN A 360 -26.92 -23.22 -0.38
CA ASN A 360 -26.72 -24.63 -0.03
C ASN A 360 -26.19 -24.83 1.40
N ASN A 361 -25.29 -23.96 1.86
CA ASN A 361 -24.61 -24.11 3.16
C ASN A 361 -25.19 -23.21 4.27
N GLY A 362 -26.14 -22.34 3.92
CA GLY A 362 -26.59 -21.23 4.75
C GLY A 362 -25.55 -20.10 4.86
N LEU A 363 -25.93 -18.98 5.49
CA LEU A 363 -25.02 -17.88 5.87
C LEU A 363 -24.07 -18.25 7.01
N CYS A 364 -23.71 -19.53 7.15
CA CYS A 364 -22.88 -20.04 8.24
C CYS A 364 -21.41 -20.01 7.82
N PHE A 365 -20.60 -19.25 8.57
CA PHE A 365 -19.14 -19.30 8.42
C PHE A 365 -18.65 -20.73 8.64
N THR A 366 -17.91 -21.25 7.67
CA THR A 366 -17.34 -22.60 7.76
C THR A 366 -15.83 -22.45 7.99
N PRO A 367 -15.32 -22.74 9.20
CA PRO A 367 -13.90 -22.64 9.46
C PRO A 367 -13.12 -23.64 8.61
N HIS A 368 -11.98 -23.21 8.07
CA HIS A 368 -11.04 -24.08 7.37
C HIS A 368 -9.75 -24.25 8.19
N PRO A 369 -9.60 -25.32 9.01
CA PRO A 369 -8.42 -25.51 9.86
C PRO A 369 -7.09 -25.59 9.08
N ASN A 370 -7.14 -26.01 7.82
CA ASN A 370 -5.98 -26.13 6.93
C ASN A 370 -5.89 -24.96 5.93
N TRP A 371 -6.47 -23.80 6.26
CA TRP A 371 -6.57 -22.65 5.33
C TRP A 371 -5.22 -22.15 4.81
N VAL A 372 -4.21 -22.14 5.68
CA VAL A 372 -2.86 -21.63 5.39
C VAL A 372 -1.87 -22.72 4.97
N THR A 373 -2.25 -23.99 5.12
CA THR A 373 -1.39 -25.13 4.78
C THR A 373 -1.60 -25.53 3.32
N ALA A 374 -0.50 -25.73 2.60
CA ALA A 374 -0.56 -26.27 1.25
C ALA A 374 -0.92 -27.76 1.30
N SER A 375 -1.74 -28.21 0.36
CA SER A 375 -1.87 -29.64 0.06
C SER A 375 -0.83 -30.04 -0.99
N GLU A 376 -0.52 -31.32 -1.14
CA GLU A 376 0.48 -31.81 -2.11
C GLU A 376 0.18 -31.39 -3.57
N SER A 377 -1.08 -31.04 -3.89
CA SER A 377 -1.54 -30.75 -5.25
C SER A 377 -2.12 -29.35 -5.46
N ALA A 378 -2.24 -28.52 -4.41
CA ALA A 378 -2.86 -27.20 -4.54
C ALA A 378 -2.27 -26.17 -3.57
N ALA A 379 -2.16 -24.93 -4.05
CA ALA A 379 -1.79 -23.78 -3.24
C ALA A 379 -2.74 -23.64 -2.02
N PRO A 380 -2.27 -23.08 -0.90
CA PRO A 380 -3.12 -22.78 0.24
C PRO A 380 -4.35 -21.98 -0.17
N MET A 381 -5.50 -22.29 0.43
CA MET A 381 -6.74 -21.56 0.18
C MET A 381 -6.64 -20.08 0.52
N ALA A 382 -5.77 -19.72 1.48
CA ALA A 382 -5.42 -18.33 1.80
C ALA A 382 -4.83 -17.53 0.61
N LEU A 383 -4.37 -18.19 -0.45
CA LEU A 383 -3.85 -17.55 -1.66
C LEU A 383 -4.88 -17.57 -2.82
N CYS A 384 -6.06 -18.17 -2.60
CA CYS A 384 -7.10 -18.19 -3.62
C CYS A 384 -7.64 -16.77 -3.87
N PRO A 385 -7.95 -16.42 -5.12
CA PRO A 385 -8.48 -15.10 -5.46
C PRO A 385 -9.86 -14.88 -4.81
N THR A 386 -10.07 -13.70 -4.24
CA THR A 386 -11.38 -13.27 -3.70
C THR A 386 -12.27 -12.59 -4.74
N LEU A 387 -11.75 -12.37 -5.95
CA LEU A 387 -12.45 -11.76 -7.08
C LEU A 387 -12.15 -12.55 -8.37
N PRO A 388 -12.97 -12.40 -9.42
CA PRO A 388 -12.67 -12.95 -10.74
C PRO A 388 -11.35 -12.42 -11.33
N PRO A 389 -10.77 -13.10 -12.33
CA PRO A 389 -9.49 -12.70 -12.91
C PRO A 389 -9.51 -11.27 -13.49
N SER A 390 -8.58 -10.43 -13.03
CA SER A 390 -8.35 -9.07 -13.54
C SER A 390 -6.98 -8.54 -13.07
N PRO A 391 -6.49 -7.42 -13.62
CA PRO A 391 -5.30 -6.74 -13.08
C PRO A 391 -5.40 -6.43 -11.58
N LEU A 392 -6.56 -5.92 -11.12
CA LEU A 392 -6.81 -5.70 -9.69
C LEU A 392 -6.67 -6.99 -8.87
N THR A 393 -7.19 -8.11 -9.38
CA THR A 393 -7.11 -9.41 -8.70
C THR A 393 -5.67 -9.90 -8.57
N ASN A 394 -4.81 -9.62 -9.54
CA ASN A 394 -3.37 -9.95 -9.44
C ASN A 394 -2.70 -9.18 -8.29
N GLU A 395 -3.09 -7.93 -8.07
CA GLU A 395 -2.57 -7.12 -6.96
C GLU A 395 -3.15 -7.59 -5.60
N LEU A 396 -4.43 -7.98 -5.55
CA LEU A 396 -5.00 -8.63 -4.38
C LEU A 396 -4.30 -9.95 -4.05
N GLN A 397 -3.94 -10.76 -5.04
CA GLN A 397 -3.14 -11.97 -4.84
C GLN A 397 -1.75 -11.65 -4.30
N PHE A 398 -1.11 -10.59 -4.78
CA PHE A 398 0.17 -10.14 -4.24
C PHE A 398 0.06 -9.76 -2.75
N THR A 399 -0.97 -9.02 -2.35
CA THR A 399 -1.21 -8.76 -0.91
C THR A 399 -1.49 -10.03 -0.12
N ALA A 400 -2.22 -11.00 -0.69
CA ALA A 400 -2.47 -12.29 -0.04
C ALA A 400 -1.17 -13.08 0.18
N GLN A 401 -0.21 -13.03 -0.76
CA GLN A 401 1.12 -13.63 -0.58
C GLN A 401 1.88 -12.98 0.58
N LEU A 402 1.88 -11.66 0.69
CA LEU A 402 2.54 -10.96 1.79
C LEU A 402 1.88 -11.24 3.15
N ILE A 403 0.55 -11.31 3.19
CA ILE A 403 -0.20 -11.68 4.40
C ILE A 403 0.05 -13.15 4.77
N HIS A 404 0.20 -14.03 3.78
CA HIS A 404 0.56 -15.43 4.02
C HIS A 404 1.96 -15.58 4.63
N GLN A 405 2.91 -14.75 4.20
CA GLN A 405 4.28 -14.71 4.74
C GLN A 405 4.35 -14.07 6.14
N ASP A 406 3.63 -12.98 6.37
CA ASP A 406 3.48 -12.31 7.66
C ASP A 406 2.02 -11.85 7.83
N SER A 407 1.22 -12.64 8.56
CA SER A 407 -0.19 -12.34 8.80
C SER A 407 -0.40 -11.04 9.60
N HIS A 408 0.64 -10.54 10.28
CA HIS A 408 0.64 -9.29 11.03
C HIS A 408 1.19 -8.11 10.21
N ASN A 409 1.40 -8.29 8.89
CA ASN A 409 1.83 -7.21 8.02
C ASN A 409 0.70 -6.20 7.78
N ASN A 410 0.57 -5.24 8.70
CA ASN A 410 -0.45 -4.19 8.64
C ASN A 410 -0.40 -3.38 7.33
N SER A 411 0.78 -3.19 6.74
CA SER A 411 0.89 -2.48 5.45
C SER A 411 0.22 -3.24 4.32
N ALA A 412 0.36 -4.58 4.28
CA ALA A 412 -0.31 -5.42 3.29
C ALA A 412 -1.84 -5.41 3.46
N TRP A 413 -2.33 -5.48 4.71
CA TRP A 413 -3.77 -5.37 5.01
C TRP A 413 -4.34 -4.01 4.62
N CYS A 414 -3.66 -2.91 4.99
CA CYS A 414 -4.05 -1.56 4.62
C CYS A 414 -4.08 -1.36 3.09
N HIS A 415 -3.08 -1.86 2.37
CA HIS A 415 -3.06 -1.79 0.91
C HIS A 415 -4.21 -2.60 0.30
N ARG A 416 -4.45 -3.83 0.79
CA ARG A 416 -5.57 -4.67 0.37
C ARG A 416 -6.92 -3.97 0.56
N PHE A 417 -7.13 -3.32 1.70
CA PHE A 417 -8.34 -2.52 1.96
C PHE A 417 -8.44 -1.32 1.01
N ALA A 418 -7.34 -0.62 0.76
CA ALA A 418 -7.30 0.52 -0.15
C ALA A 418 -7.65 0.10 -1.60
N LEU A 419 -7.17 -1.04 -2.06
CA LEU A 419 -7.52 -1.63 -3.37
C LEU A 419 -9.02 -1.92 -3.46
N LEU A 420 -9.60 -2.58 -2.45
CA LEU A 420 -11.03 -2.85 -2.42
C LEU A 420 -11.85 -1.55 -2.44
N LYS A 421 -11.47 -0.57 -1.61
CA LYS A 421 -12.19 0.69 -1.46
C LYS A 421 -12.08 1.58 -2.70
N GLU A 422 -10.87 1.87 -3.16
CA GLU A 422 -10.61 2.88 -4.19
C GLU A 422 -10.63 2.29 -5.61
N ALA A 423 -10.06 1.10 -5.84
CA ALA A 423 -9.96 0.54 -7.19
C ALA A 423 -11.22 -0.24 -7.63
N LEU A 424 -11.93 -0.87 -6.69
CA LEU A 424 -13.17 -1.61 -6.97
C LEU A 424 -14.43 -0.81 -6.61
N LEU A 425 -14.66 -0.58 -5.32
CA LEU A 425 -15.96 -0.11 -4.84
C LEU A 425 -16.25 1.34 -5.22
N ARG A 426 -15.24 2.22 -5.23
CA ARG A 426 -15.40 3.59 -5.72
C ARG A 426 -15.72 3.65 -7.21
N ARG A 427 -15.13 2.76 -8.01
CA ARG A 427 -15.44 2.66 -9.43
C ARG A 427 -16.85 2.12 -9.68
N LEU A 428 -17.25 1.06 -8.99
CA LEU A 428 -18.63 0.54 -9.05
C LEU A 428 -19.65 1.59 -8.58
N TRP A 429 -19.29 2.42 -7.60
CA TRP A 429 -20.12 3.54 -7.16
C TRP A 429 -20.25 4.62 -8.24
N TRP A 430 -19.15 5.01 -8.89
CA TRP A 430 -19.20 5.96 -10.00
C TRP A 430 -20.00 5.44 -11.21
N GLU A 431 -19.84 4.16 -11.54
CA GLU A 431 -20.61 3.52 -12.62
C GLU A 431 -22.12 3.52 -12.33
N LEU A 432 -22.53 3.32 -11.08
CA LEU A 432 -23.94 3.48 -10.67
C LEU A 432 -24.41 4.94 -10.84
N CYS A 433 -23.63 5.89 -10.31
CA CYS A 433 -24.01 7.30 -10.29
C CYS A 433 -24.07 7.96 -11.69
N TRP A 434 -23.25 7.49 -12.64
CA TRP A 434 -23.19 8.03 -14.00
C TRP A 434 -23.90 7.17 -15.04
N GLY A 435 -24.15 5.87 -14.76
CA GLY A 435 -24.91 4.98 -15.63
C GLY A 435 -26.37 5.39 -15.82
N ASP A 436 -26.93 6.16 -14.89
CA ASP A 436 -28.26 6.79 -15.02
C ASP A 436 -28.26 8.01 -15.98
N CYS A 437 -27.11 8.47 -16.48
CA CYS A 437 -26.99 9.63 -17.37
C CYS A 437 -26.79 9.28 -18.86
N THR A 438 -26.54 8.02 -19.23
CA THR A 438 -26.35 7.61 -20.63
C THR A 438 -27.09 6.31 -20.94
N ASN A 439 -28.14 6.42 -21.75
CA ASN A 439 -29.02 5.34 -22.17
C ASN A 439 -28.41 4.46 -23.28
N ASP A 440 -27.11 4.20 -23.24
CA ASP A 440 -26.40 3.49 -24.30
C ASP A 440 -25.42 2.46 -23.75
N PHE A 441 -25.68 1.19 -24.12
CA PHE A 441 -24.86 -0.02 -23.97
C PHE A 441 -24.82 -0.75 -22.61
N GLY A 442 -25.74 -1.72 -22.47
CA GLY A 442 -25.80 -2.70 -21.39
C GLY A 442 -26.83 -2.28 -20.36
N GLY A 443 -27.88 -3.08 -20.15
CA GLY A 443 -29.03 -2.69 -19.33
C GLY A 443 -28.61 -2.11 -17.96
N PRO A 444 -29.29 -1.06 -17.46
CA PRO A 444 -28.85 -0.32 -16.30
C PRO A 444 -28.67 -1.22 -15.09
N LEU A 445 -27.65 -0.94 -14.28
CA LEU A 445 -27.57 -1.47 -12.92
C LEU A 445 -28.79 -0.97 -12.15
N THR A 446 -29.80 -1.81 -11.98
CA THR A 446 -30.86 -1.50 -11.03
C THR A 446 -30.24 -1.39 -9.65
N ASN A 447 -30.74 -0.46 -8.84
CA ASN A 447 -30.25 -0.23 -7.48
C ASN A 447 -30.14 -1.53 -6.65
N GLU A 448 -31.08 -2.45 -6.83
CA GLU A 448 -31.11 -3.75 -6.14
C GLU A 448 -29.98 -4.70 -6.59
N ASN A 449 -29.70 -4.77 -7.89
CA ASN A 449 -28.65 -5.64 -8.43
C ASN A 449 -27.27 -5.15 -7.99
N TRP A 450 -27.03 -3.83 -8.02
CA TRP A 450 -25.78 -3.24 -7.54
C TRP A 450 -25.53 -3.55 -6.06
N GLN A 451 -26.54 -3.34 -5.21
CA GLN A 451 -26.40 -3.56 -3.77
C GLN A 451 -26.11 -5.03 -3.45
N ARG A 452 -26.71 -5.97 -4.20
CA ARG A 452 -26.44 -7.40 -4.07
C ARG A 452 -25.00 -7.75 -4.44
N THR A 453 -24.50 -7.24 -5.58
CA THR A 453 -23.10 -7.45 -6.00
C THR A 453 -22.11 -6.92 -4.96
N VAL A 454 -22.30 -5.67 -4.49
CA VAL A 454 -21.44 -5.06 -3.47
C VAL A 454 -21.49 -5.85 -2.16
N ARG A 455 -22.68 -6.32 -1.74
CA ARG A 455 -22.82 -7.15 -0.54
C ARG A 455 -22.03 -8.44 -0.66
N VAL A 456 -22.09 -9.13 -1.81
CA VAL A 456 -21.37 -10.40 -2.01
C VAL A 456 -19.86 -10.18 -2.01
N VAL A 457 -19.36 -9.17 -2.73
CA VAL A 457 -17.93 -8.82 -2.76
C VAL A 457 -17.41 -8.54 -1.34
N CYS A 458 -18.11 -7.68 -0.58
CA CYS A 458 -17.72 -7.37 0.80
C CYS A 458 -17.86 -8.60 1.72
N ALA A 459 -18.81 -9.50 1.49
CA ALA A 459 -18.98 -10.71 2.29
C ALA A 459 -17.84 -11.73 2.04
N VAL A 460 -17.41 -11.92 0.79
CA VAL A 460 -16.26 -12.77 0.46
C VAL A 460 -14.98 -12.23 1.09
N GLU A 461 -14.76 -10.93 1.00
CA GLU A 461 -13.58 -10.29 1.58
C GLU A 461 -13.62 -10.28 3.12
N LEU A 462 -14.81 -10.16 3.72
CA LEU A 462 -15.01 -10.35 5.16
C LEU A 462 -14.67 -11.80 5.58
N ASP A 463 -15.14 -12.79 4.82
CA ASP A 463 -14.86 -14.21 5.09
C ASP A 463 -13.36 -14.50 5.06
N TYR A 464 -12.64 -13.97 4.06
CA TYR A 464 -11.19 -14.06 3.97
C TYR A 464 -10.49 -13.60 5.27
N ALA A 465 -10.89 -12.45 5.82
CA ALA A 465 -10.34 -11.96 7.08
C ALA A 465 -10.79 -12.78 8.29
N MET A 466 -12.02 -13.31 8.31
CA MET A 466 -12.48 -14.21 9.36
C MET A 466 -11.74 -15.55 9.38
N GLN A 467 -11.37 -16.11 8.22
CA GLN A 467 -10.53 -17.32 8.16
C GLN A 467 -9.15 -17.07 8.77
N TRP A 468 -8.56 -15.89 8.50
CA TRP A 468 -7.32 -15.48 9.15
C TRP A 468 -7.46 -15.35 10.67
N LEU A 469 -8.57 -14.80 11.17
CA LEU A 469 -8.84 -14.76 12.62
C LEU A 469 -9.10 -16.15 13.22
N TYR A 470 -9.61 -17.10 12.45
CA TYR A 470 -9.77 -18.47 12.95
C TYR A 470 -8.40 -19.17 13.09
N VAL A 471 -7.51 -18.94 12.13
CA VAL A 471 -6.13 -19.44 12.16
C VAL A 471 -5.34 -18.77 13.28
N ASP A 472 -5.46 -17.45 13.41
CA ASP A 472 -4.78 -16.63 14.40
C ASP A 472 -5.72 -15.57 15.01
N PRO A 473 -6.39 -15.89 16.13
CA PRO A 473 -7.34 -14.99 16.77
C PRO A 473 -6.74 -13.70 17.34
N THR A 474 -5.42 -13.59 17.39
CA THR A 474 -4.71 -12.45 17.99
C THR A 474 -4.37 -11.38 16.94
N ASN A 475 -4.63 -11.67 15.67
CA ASN A 475 -4.31 -10.80 14.54
C ASN A 475 -5.23 -9.57 14.47
N GLU A 476 -4.74 -8.45 15.03
CA GLU A 476 -5.44 -7.16 15.01
C GLU A 476 -5.70 -6.62 13.60
N ALA A 477 -4.79 -6.88 12.66
CA ALA A 477 -4.90 -6.37 11.30
C ALA A 477 -6.05 -7.05 10.54
N ALA A 478 -6.19 -8.37 10.68
CA ALA A 478 -7.32 -9.12 10.12
C ALA A 478 -8.66 -8.65 10.70
N TYR A 479 -8.73 -8.43 12.01
CA TYR A 479 -9.92 -7.85 12.65
C TYR A 479 -10.25 -6.45 12.09
N THR A 480 -9.25 -5.58 12.04
CA THR A 480 -9.43 -4.19 11.59
C THR A 480 -9.87 -4.14 10.14
N HIS A 481 -9.33 -5.02 9.29
CA HIS A 481 -9.73 -5.17 7.90
C HIS A 481 -11.19 -5.63 7.78
N ALA A 482 -11.56 -6.71 8.48
CA ALA A 482 -12.92 -7.22 8.51
C ALA A 482 -13.95 -6.15 8.91
N ARG A 483 -13.68 -5.43 10.01
CA ARG A 483 -14.53 -4.33 10.46
C ARG A 483 -14.62 -3.25 9.38
N SER A 484 -13.49 -2.82 8.82
CA SER A 484 -13.44 -1.77 7.80
C SER A 484 -14.26 -2.13 6.55
N VAL A 485 -14.17 -3.38 6.08
CA VAL A 485 -14.96 -3.88 4.94
C VAL A 485 -16.45 -3.90 5.26
N ALA A 486 -16.84 -4.37 6.46
CA ALA A 486 -18.24 -4.41 6.88
C ALA A 486 -18.87 -3.00 7.00
N PHE A 487 -18.13 -2.02 7.54
CA PHE A 487 -18.58 -0.64 7.61
C PHE A 487 -18.56 0.08 6.26
N LEU A 488 -17.67 -0.33 5.34
CA LEU A 488 -17.67 0.16 3.96
C LEU A 488 -18.95 -0.24 3.23
N PHE A 489 -19.45 -1.45 3.43
CA PHE A 489 -20.76 -1.86 2.94
C PHE A 489 -21.90 -1.00 3.52
N HIS A 490 -21.91 -0.79 4.85
CA HIS A 490 -22.89 0.10 5.50
C HIS A 490 -22.89 1.50 4.88
N THR A 491 -21.69 2.07 4.70
CA THR A 491 -21.49 3.38 4.06
C THR A 491 -22.09 3.41 2.66
N LEU A 492 -21.78 2.43 1.83
CA LEU A 492 -22.26 2.36 0.45
C LEU A 492 -23.77 2.17 0.36
N ALA A 493 -24.35 1.28 1.17
CA ALA A 493 -25.78 1.01 1.19
C ALA A 493 -26.61 2.23 1.63
N THR A 494 -26.18 2.93 2.69
CA THR A 494 -26.86 4.15 3.15
C THR A 494 -26.67 5.31 2.17
N ARG A 495 -25.47 5.46 1.60
CA ARG A 495 -25.15 6.48 0.59
C ARG A 495 -25.97 6.28 -0.68
N GLN A 496 -26.12 5.04 -1.16
CA GLN A 496 -26.97 4.69 -2.29
C GLN A 496 -28.42 5.11 -2.06
N TYR A 497 -28.98 4.78 -0.89
CA TYR A 497 -30.36 5.14 -0.58
C TYR A 497 -30.57 6.66 -0.60
N VAL A 498 -29.68 7.41 0.06
CA VAL A 498 -29.74 8.87 0.09
C VAL A 498 -29.58 9.44 -1.32
N TRP A 499 -28.63 8.94 -2.10
CA TRP A 499 -28.39 9.37 -3.47
C TRP A 499 -29.62 9.15 -4.36
N ALA A 500 -30.23 7.97 -4.30
CA ALA A 500 -31.44 7.65 -5.07
C ALA A 500 -32.62 8.55 -4.67
N ALA A 501 -32.80 8.82 -3.38
CA ALA A 501 -33.83 9.73 -2.88
C ALA A 501 -33.61 11.18 -3.33
N GLU A 502 -32.37 11.67 -3.31
CA GLU A 502 -32.02 13.00 -3.81
C GLU A 502 -32.22 13.13 -5.32
N HIS A 503 -31.93 12.07 -6.09
CA HIS A 503 -32.12 12.05 -7.55
C HIS A 503 -33.59 12.01 -7.94
N ALA A 504 -34.42 11.28 -7.19
CA ALA A 504 -35.85 11.21 -7.44
C ALA A 504 -36.61 12.49 -7.01
N SER A 505 -36.04 13.30 -6.12
CA SER A 505 -36.68 14.50 -5.59
C SER A 505 -36.51 15.72 -6.50
N ALA A 506 -37.62 16.40 -6.81
CA ALA A 506 -37.60 17.69 -7.51
C ALA A 506 -36.94 18.81 -6.67
N GLU A 507 -36.87 18.64 -5.35
CA GLU A 507 -36.20 19.54 -4.39
C GLU A 507 -34.83 19.01 -3.93
N GLY A 508 -34.27 18.03 -4.66
CA GLY A 508 -32.96 17.46 -4.34
C GLY A 508 -31.84 18.51 -4.40
N SER A 509 -30.87 18.43 -3.50
CA SER A 509 -29.73 19.35 -3.48
C SER A 509 -28.64 18.89 -4.45
N GLU A 510 -28.36 19.69 -5.49
CA GLU A 510 -27.28 19.41 -6.44
C GLU A 510 -25.90 19.39 -5.77
N GLU A 511 -25.69 20.19 -4.73
CA GLU A 511 -24.47 20.16 -3.92
C GLU A 511 -24.32 18.82 -3.20
N LEU A 512 -25.41 18.30 -2.61
CA LEU A 512 -25.41 16.99 -1.96
C LEU A 512 -25.25 15.85 -2.95
N LYS A 513 -25.87 15.92 -4.13
CA LYS A 513 -25.67 14.91 -5.19
C LYS A 513 -24.20 14.84 -5.61
N ARG A 514 -23.59 15.99 -5.91
CA ARG A 514 -22.15 16.05 -6.26
C ARG A 514 -21.28 15.49 -5.15
N TYR A 515 -21.55 15.88 -3.91
CA TYR A 515 -20.85 15.37 -2.74
C TYR A 515 -20.97 13.84 -2.63
N LEU A 516 -22.18 13.29 -2.75
CA LEU A 516 -22.43 11.85 -2.73
C LEU A 516 -21.74 11.12 -3.89
N VAL A 517 -21.41 11.75 -5.00
CA VAL A 517 -20.64 11.12 -6.08
C VAL A 517 -19.12 11.17 -5.80
N GLU A 518 -18.62 12.34 -5.38
CA GLU A 518 -17.18 12.63 -5.38
C GLU A 518 -16.48 12.33 -4.05
N ALA A 519 -17.18 12.47 -2.93
CA ALA A 519 -16.59 12.39 -1.60
C ALA A 519 -15.98 11.00 -1.32
N PRO A 520 -14.90 10.91 -0.51
CA PRO A 520 -14.31 9.64 -0.10
C PRO A 520 -15.36 8.66 0.47
N LEU A 521 -15.14 7.36 0.25
CA LEU A 521 -15.99 6.29 0.82
C LEU A 521 -15.63 6.06 2.30
N LEU A 522 -16.02 7.00 3.16
CA LEU A 522 -15.86 6.93 4.62
C LEU A 522 -17.22 6.85 5.31
N THR A 523 -17.27 6.16 6.45
CA THR A 523 -18.47 6.19 7.32
C THR A 523 -18.78 7.63 7.73
N PRO A 524 -20.04 8.06 7.86
CA PRO A 524 -20.37 9.44 8.19
C PRO A 524 -19.80 9.91 9.55
N VAL A 525 -19.63 9.01 10.53
CA VAL A 525 -18.92 9.32 11.78
C VAL A 525 -17.43 9.55 11.54
N ALA A 526 -16.76 8.68 10.79
CA ALA A 526 -15.34 8.87 10.46
C ALA A 526 -15.11 10.13 9.61
N LEU A 527 -16.05 10.47 8.73
CA LEU A 527 -16.05 11.69 7.94
C LEU A 527 -16.13 12.93 8.85
N ALA A 528 -17.11 12.98 9.75
CA ALA A 528 -17.23 14.07 10.72
C ALA A 528 -16.01 14.20 11.65
N ARG A 529 -15.37 13.07 12.02
CA ARG A 529 -14.12 13.07 12.80
C ARG A 529 -12.89 13.50 12.00
N SER A 530 -12.84 13.16 10.72
CA SER A 530 -11.75 13.58 9.81
C SER A 530 -11.79 15.08 9.60
N GLU A 531 -12.98 15.67 9.46
CA GLU A 531 -13.18 17.11 9.27
C GLU A 531 -12.78 17.92 10.52
N LEU A 532 -13.11 17.44 11.73
CA LEU A 532 -12.64 18.04 12.99
C LEU A 532 -11.11 18.08 13.13
N ARG A 533 -10.38 17.24 12.38
CA ARG A 533 -8.91 17.15 12.39
C ARG A 533 -8.26 17.80 11.17
N ALA A 534 -9.03 18.10 10.12
CA ALA A 534 -8.52 18.55 8.82
C ALA A 534 -8.36 20.08 8.70
N ASP A 535 -8.52 20.83 9.80
CA ASP A 535 -8.29 22.28 9.89
C ASP A 535 -6.81 22.70 9.68
N ALA A 536 -5.97 21.81 9.11
CA ALA A 536 -4.54 22.02 8.94
C ALA A 536 -4.04 22.06 7.48
N ASP A 537 -4.29 21.09 6.57
CA ASP A 537 -3.36 20.98 5.41
C ASP A 537 -3.82 20.33 4.07
N ALA A 538 -5.09 19.98 3.82
CA ALA A 538 -5.42 19.22 2.59
C ALA A 538 -6.58 19.81 1.78
N GLY A 539 -6.28 20.31 0.58
CA GLY A 539 -7.22 20.87 -0.42
C GLY A 539 -8.25 19.88 -1.00
N THR A 540 -8.79 18.97 -0.20
CA THR A 540 -10.08 18.31 -0.45
C THR A 540 -11.22 19.29 -0.25
N VAL A 541 -12.34 19.12 -0.97
CA VAL A 541 -13.57 19.88 -0.72
C VAL A 541 -14.07 19.55 0.70
N SER A 542 -13.72 20.39 1.67
CA SER A 542 -14.28 20.33 3.01
C SER A 542 -15.76 20.74 2.90
N PRO A 543 -16.71 19.87 3.26
CA PRO A 543 -18.12 20.21 3.17
C PRO A 543 -18.46 21.31 4.17
N SER A 544 -19.35 22.23 3.78
CA SER A 544 -19.87 23.22 4.72
C SER A 544 -20.64 22.52 5.84
N THR A 545 -20.68 23.11 7.04
CA THR A 545 -21.51 22.62 8.16
C THR A 545 -22.98 22.43 7.74
N GLN A 546 -23.46 23.22 6.79
CA GLN A 546 -24.82 23.11 6.23
C GLN A 546 -25.00 21.85 5.39
N LEU A 547 -24.04 21.52 4.52
CA LEU A 547 -24.07 20.30 3.70
C LEU A 547 -24.03 19.04 4.57
N MET A 548 -23.23 19.03 5.64
CA MET A 548 -23.18 17.91 6.58
C MET A 548 -24.46 17.75 7.40
N ASN A 549 -25.08 18.86 7.82
CA ASN A 549 -26.39 18.82 8.45
C ASN A 549 -27.44 18.27 7.48
N LEU A 550 -27.40 18.68 6.22
CA LEU A 550 -28.30 18.19 5.18
C LEU A 550 -28.12 16.68 4.94
N LEU A 551 -26.89 16.20 4.80
CA LEU A 551 -26.58 14.77 4.67
C LEU A 551 -27.15 13.98 5.85
N ARG A 552 -26.91 14.45 7.09
CA ARG A 552 -27.44 13.81 8.30
C ARG A 552 -28.97 13.78 8.29
N ASP A 553 -29.61 14.88 7.92
CA ASP A 553 -31.07 14.93 7.83
C ASP A 553 -31.63 13.98 6.77
N ARG A 554 -30.91 13.75 5.66
CA ARG A 554 -31.29 12.73 4.68
C ARG A 554 -31.05 11.31 5.15
N GLN A 555 -29.97 11.05 5.88
CA GLN A 555 -29.69 9.74 6.48
C GLN A 555 -30.76 9.33 7.48
N ARG A 556 -31.30 10.27 8.27
CA ARG A 556 -32.42 10.02 9.20
C ARG A 556 -33.72 9.60 8.50
N ARG A 557 -33.85 9.87 7.20
CA ARG A 557 -35.02 9.48 6.39
C ARG A 557 -34.87 8.09 5.77
N VAL A 558 -33.71 7.43 5.94
CA VAL A 558 -33.53 6.04 5.54
C VAL A 558 -34.46 5.16 6.41
N PRO A 559 -35.30 4.31 5.83
CA PRO A 559 -36.16 3.39 6.57
C PRO A 559 -35.33 2.54 7.53
N TRP A 560 -35.86 2.31 8.74
CA TRP A 560 -35.12 1.58 9.77
C TRP A 560 -34.70 0.18 9.30
N SER A 561 -35.58 -0.54 8.59
CA SER A 561 -35.25 -1.85 8.01
C SER A 561 -34.04 -1.79 7.08
N THR A 562 -34.00 -0.84 6.14
CA THR A 562 -32.87 -0.63 5.23
C THR A 562 -31.60 -0.24 5.98
N TYR A 563 -31.71 0.62 6.99
CA TYR A 563 -30.57 1.05 7.79
C TYR A 563 -30.01 -0.12 8.63
N VAL A 564 -30.87 -0.94 9.24
CA VAL A 564 -30.46 -2.17 9.93
C VAL A 564 -29.84 -3.16 8.95
N ASP A 565 -30.40 -3.37 7.78
CA ASP A 565 -29.86 -4.28 6.77
C ASP A 565 -28.49 -3.85 6.24
N SER A 566 -28.20 -2.55 6.22
CA SER A 566 -26.86 -2.05 5.88
C SER A 566 -25.77 -2.51 6.88
N PHE A 567 -26.14 -2.87 8.11
CA PHE A 567 -25.25 -3.48 9.11
C PHE A 567 -25.19 -5.02 9.06
N ALA A 568 -25.79 -5.66 8.05
CA ALA A 568 -25.84 -7.12 7.97
C ALA A 568 -24.46 -7.78 8.04
N LEU A 569 -23.43 -7.19 7.39
CA LEU A 569 -22.06 -7.71 7.43
C LEU A 569 -21.38 -7.49 8.79
N VAL A 570 -21.69 -6.40 9.50
CA VAL A 570 -21.19 -6.18 10.87
C VAL A 570 -21.78 -7.21 11.81
N ARG A 571 -23.10 -7.47 11.72
CA ARG A 571 -23.75 -8.55 12.49
C ARG A 571 -23.20 -9.92 12.13
N GLN A 572 -22.92 -10.19 10.85
CA GLN A 572 -22.28 -11.43 10.43
C GLN A 572 -20.90 -11.59 11.09
N MET A 573 -20.05 -10.57 11.03
CA MET A 573 -18.75 -10.56 11.70
C MET A 573 -18.89 -10.84 13.21
N GLN A 574 -19.79 -10.15 13.90
CA GLN A 574 -20.04 -10.35 15.35
C GLN A 574 -20.52 -11.78 15.66
N ARG A 575 -21.39 -12.36 14.82
CA ARG A 575 -21.80 -13.77 14.96
C ARG A 575 -20.60 -14.70 14.83
N VAL A 576 -19.75 -14.51 13.83
CA VAL A 576 -18.57 -15.37 13.60
C VAL A 576 -17.58 -15.27 14.75
N LEU A 577 -17.28 -14.04 15.19
CA LEU A 577 -16.43 -13.80 16.35
C LEU A 577 -16.97 -14.51 17.60
N HIS A 578 -18.30 -14.53 17.80
CA HIS A 578 -18.92 -15.18 18.96
C HIS A 578 -19.00 -16.71 18.84
N THR A 579 -19.39 -17.23 17.67
CA THR A 579 -19.76 -18.65 17.49
C THR A 579 -18.65 -19.53 16.97
N ALA A 580 -17.63 -18.97 16.32
CA ALA A 580 -16.51 -19.73 15.76
C ALA A 580 -15.17 -19.31 16.36
N ILE A 581 -14.88 -18.00 16.43
CA ILE A 581 -13.55 -17.52 16.85
C ILE A 581 -13.37 -17.60 18.37
N ARG A 582 -14.36 -17.19 19.18
CA ARG A 582 -14.26 -17.28 20.65
C ARG A 582 -14.11 -18.72 21.15
N PRO A 583 -14.85 -19.73 20.66
CA PRO A 583 -14.59 -21.12 21.01
C PRO A 583 -13.18 -21.57 20.63
N ARG A 584 -12.68 -21.13 19.46
CA ARG A 584 -11.30 -21.41 19.03
C ARG A 584 -10.26 -20.80 19.97
N VAL A 585 -10.49 -19.58 20.47
CA VAL A 585 -9.65 -18.96 21.50
C VAL A 585 -9.61 -19.83 22.76
N THR A 586 -10.77 -20.27 23.26
CA THR A 586 -10.83 -21.12 24.45
C THR A 586 -10.09 -22.44 24.25
N GLU A 587 -10.23 -23.06 23.07
CA GLU A 587 -9.47 -24.25 22.71
C GLU A 587 -7.95 -24.01 22.77
N LEU A 588 -7.48 -22.88 22.24
CA LEU A 588 -6.06 -22.50 22.25
C LEU A 588 -5.55 -22.16 23.66
N GLU A 589 -6.35 -21.45 24.48
CA GLU A 589 -6.06 -21.15 25.88
C GLU A 589 -5.87 -22.45 26.69
N GLU A 590 -6.79 -23.41 26.53
CA GLU A 590 -6.69 -24.72 27.18
C GLU A 590 -5.49 -25.52 26.69
N GLN A 591 -5.19 -25.50 25.38
CA GLN A 591 -4.02 -26.16 24.81
C GLN A 591 -2.73 -25.57 25.39
N ALA A 592 -2.61 -24.24 25.46
CA ALA A 592 -1.47 -23.56 26.04
C ALA A 592 -1.32 -23.91 27.54
N ALA A 593 -2.41 -23.87 28.31
CA ALA A 593 -2.41 -24.24 29.72
C ALA A 593 -1.95 -25.68 29.95
N ARG A 594 -2.46 -26.65 29.17
CA ARG A 594 -2.03 -28.06 29.23
C ARG A 594 -0.54 -28.22 28.97
N ILE A 595 0.00 -27.52 27.97
CA ILE A 595 1.42 -27.57 27.63
C ILE A 595 2.26 -26.98 28.77
N LEU A 596 1.89 -25.82 29.31
CA LEU A 596 2.59 -25.17 30.42
C LEU A 596 2.60 -26.03 31.70
N LEU A 597 1.47 -26.66 32.04
CA LEU A 597 1.37 -27.59 33.18
C LEU A 597 2.30 -28.79 33.01
N SER A 598 2.32 -29.42 31.82
CA SER A 598 3.19 -30.57 31.55
C SER A 598 4.68 -30.24 31.68
N VAL A 599 5.07 -29.00 31.37
CA VAL A 599 6.44 -28.50 31.53
C VAL A 599 6.75 -28.23 33.01
N ALA A 600 5.82 -27.66 33.77
CA ALA A 600 5.97 -27.40 35.20
C ALA A 600 6.13 -28.70 36.00
N GLU A 601 5.31 -29.71 35.71
CA GLU A 601 5.41 -31.04 36.33
C GLU A 601 6.75 -31.73 36.02
N SER A 602 7.33 -31.50 34.84
CA SER A 602 8.64 -32.03 34.46
C SER A 602 9.83 -31.39 35.20
N LYS A 603 9.65 -30.20 35.79
CA LYS A 603 10.65 -29.53 36.64
C LYS A 603 10.57 -29.96 38.12
N GLY A 604 9.45 -30.56 38.54
CA GLY A 604 9.21 -31.02 39.92
C GLY A 604 9.92 -32.34 40.28
N SER A 605 10.45 -33.08 39.31
CA SER A 605 11.19 -34.32 39.55
C SER A 605 12.69 -34.05 39.72
N SER A 606 13.13 -33.93 40.98
CA SER A 606 14.52 -33.81 41.48
C SER A 606 15.39 -32.65 40.92
N PRO A 607 16.09 -31.88 41.78
CA PRO A 607 16.99 -30.82 41.33
C PRO A 607 18.19 -31.45 40.60
N GLY A 608 18.21 -31.32 39.26
CA GLY A 608 19.29 -31.82 38.40
C GLY A 608 18.85 -32.55 37.14
N GLN A 609 17.56 -32.91 36.98
CA GLN A 609 17.06 -33.48 35.73
C GLN A 609 16.68 -32.40 34.72
N ALA A 610 17.33 -32.42 33.55
CA ALA A 610 16.93 -31.59 32.42
C ALA A 610 15.46 -31.88 32.04
N PRO A 611 14.66 -30.87 31.68
CA PRO A 611 13.26 -31.07 31.28
C PRO A 611 13.16 -32.12 30.17
N LYS A 612 12.14 -32.98 30.24
CA LYS A 612 11.95 -34.07 29.26
C LYS A 612 11.93 -33.49 27.83
N PRO A 613 12.66 -34.08 26.85
CA PRO A 613 12.78 -33.54 25.49
C PRO A 613 11.45 -33.25 24.81
N LYS A 614 10.40 -34.04 25.10
CA LYS A 614 9.03 -33.85 24.59
C LYS A 614 8.36 -32.58 25.12
N ALA A 615 8.57 -32.22 26.39
CA ALA A 615 7.98 -31.02 27.00
C ALA A 615 8.67 -29.75 26.46
N THR A 616 10.00 -29.80 26.28
CA THR A 616 10.74 -28.72 25.63
C THR A 616 10.39 -28.59 24.15
N ALA A 617 10.17 -29.70 23.43
CA ALA A 617 9.70 -29.67 22.04
C ALA A 617 8.26 -29.12 21.91
N ALA A 618 7.36 -29.45 22.85
CA ALA A 618 6.01 -28.91 22.88
C ALA A 618 5.98 -27.40 23.18
N LEU A 619 6.79 -26.94 24.15
CA LEU A 619 6.96 -25.51 24.44
C LEU A 619 7.62 -24.76 23.27
N LYS A 620 8.61 -25.37 22.62
CA LYS A 620 9.25 -24.80 21.42
C LYS A 620 8.26 -24.72 20.27
N SER A 621 7.45 -25.75 20.04
CA SER A 621 6.38 -25.73 19.02
C SER A 621 5.28 -24.72 19.35
N LEU A 622 4.97 -24.49 20.64
CA LEU A 622 4.03 -23.46 21.08
C LEU A 622 4.61 -22.07 20.75
N TYR A 623 5.86 -21.79 21.13
CA TYR A 623 6.51 -20.50 20.89
C TYR A 623 6.91 -20.25 19.42
N GLU A 624 7.17 -21.30 18.65
CA GLU A 624 7.38 -21.24 17.20
C GLU A 624 6.07 -20.92 16.45
N ARG A 625 4.90 -21.25 17.02
CA ARG A 625 3.58 -20.98 16.43
C ARG A 625 2.88 -19.76 17.02
N SER A 626 3.24 -19.37 18.23
CA SER A 626 2.57 -18.33 19.00
C SER A 626 3.57 -17.68 19.96
N SER A 627 3.97 -16.44 19.70
CA SER A 627 4.83 -15.72 20.64
C SER A 627 4.12 -15.56 22.00
N GLN A 628 4.87 -15.38 23.09
CA GLN A 628 4.29 -15.10 24.42
C GLN A 628 3.30 -13.93 24.35
N TYR A 629 3.62 -12.92 23.54
CA TYR A 629 2.75 -11.78 23.26
C TYR A 629 1.40 -12.18 22.64
N MET A 630 1.34 -13.20 21.78
CA MET A 630 0.08 -13.69 21.19
C MET A 630 -0.79 -14.39 22.24
N LEU A 631 -0.20 -15.23 23.09
CA LEU A 631 -0.94 -15.94 24.14
C LEU A 631 -1.54 -14.98 25.18
N ASP A 632 -0.82 -13.91 25.50
CA ASP A 632 -1.29 -12.86 26.41
C ASP A 632 -2.38 -11.96 25.77
N ASN A 633 -2.61 -12.12 24.46
CA ASN A 633 -3.49 -11.26 23.66
C ASN A 633 -4.77 -11.96 23.15
N PHE A 634 -5.16 -13.10 23.72
CA PHE A 634 -6.41 -13.80 23.33
C PHE A 634 -7.69 -13.01 23.59
N HIS A 635 -7.65 -12.02 24.48
CA HIS A 635 -8.74 -11.08 24.72
C HIS A 635 -9.02 -10.14 23.53
N GLN A 636 -8.15 -10.12 22.49
CA GLN A 636 -8.34 -9.33 21.26
C GLN A 636 -9.68 -9.63 20.57
N VAL A 637 -10.22 -10.85 20.69
CA VAL A 637 -11.54 -11.21 20.14
C VAL A 637 -12.68 -10.50 20.87
N ASP A 638 -12.55 -10.28 22.18
CA ASP A 638 -13.52 -9.51 22.96
C ASP A 638 -13.38 -8.00 22.69
N THR A 639 -12.15 -7.51 22.52
CA THR A 639 -11.86 -6.17 22.01
C THR A 639 -12.53 -5.95 20.64
N ALA A 640 -12.43 -6.93 19.75
CA ALA A 640 -13.04 -6.89 18.43
C ALA A 640 -14.57 -6.79 18.48
N GLN A 641 -15.21 -7.55 19.37
CA GLN A 641 -16.65 -7.48 19.62
C GLN A 641 -17.06 -6.11 20.16
N TYR A 642 -16.33 -5.59 21.15
CA TYR A 642 -16.58 -4.26 21.72
C TYR A 642 -16.53 -3.18 20.64
N LEU A 643 -15.44 -3.14 19.88
CA LEU A 643 -15.18 -2.13 18.85
C LEU A 643 -16.19 -2.20 17.69
N ALA A 644 -16.80 -3.37 17.44
CA ALA A 644 -17.92 -3.49 16.49
C ALA A 644 -19.21 -2.88 17.06
N CYS A 645 -19.54 -3.16 18.33
CA CYS A 645 -20.67 -2.52 19.01
C CYS A 645 -20.50 -1.00 19.09
N GLN A 646 -19.30 -0.53 19.43
CA GLN A 646 -18.99 0.90 19.51
C GLN A 646 -19.23 1.60 18.17
N GLY A 647 -18.75 1.02 17.05
CA GLY A 647 -19.00 1.60 15.74
C GLY A 647 -20.49 1.69 15.39
N MET A 648 -21.29 0.69 15.76
CA MET A 648 -22.74 0.72 15.56
C MET A 648 -23.43 1.78 16.43
N LEU A 649 -23.04 1.87 17.71
CA LEU A 649 -23.56 2.87 18.64
C LEU A 649 -23.24 4.28 18.18
N GLU A 650 -22.02 4.52 17.70
CA GLU A 650 -21.61 5.81 17.16
C GLU A 650 -22.42 6.20 15.92
N GLU A 651 -22.58 5.28 14.97
CA GLU A 651 -23.39 5.52 13.77
C GLU A 651 -24.86 5.79 14.16
N MET A 652 -25.48 4.91 14.94
CA MET A 652 -26.87 5.11 15.37
C MET A 652 -27.05 6.42 16.14
N TRP A 653 -26.20 6.69 17.13
CA TRP A 653 -26.32 7.87 17.97
C TRP A 653 -26.11 9.15 17.17
N LEU A 654 -25.03 9.24 16.39
CA LEU A 654 -24.61 10.48 15.73
C LEU A 654 -25.32 10.74 14.40
N THR A 655 -25.62 9.70 13.63
CA THR A 655 -26.06 9.83 12.23
C THR A 655 -27.54 9.55 12.06
N TYR A 656 -28.09 8.56 12.78
CA TYR A 656 -29.48 8.12 12.60
C TYR A 656 -30.49 8.65 13.62
N MET A 657 -30.16 8.63 14.91
CA MET A 657 -31.13 8.95 15.96
C MET A 657 -31.42 10.44 16.04
N ASN A 658 -32.70 10.78 16.19
CA ASN A 658 -33.15 12.14 16.47
C ASN A 658 -33.17 12.46 17.98
N ALA A 659 -33.41 13.72 18.33
CA ALA A 659 -33.40 14.17 19.73
C ALA A 659 -34.49 13.53 20.60
N ALA A 660 -35.64 13.13 20.03
CA ALA A 660 -36.69 12.45 20.78
C ALA A 660 -36.28 11.00 21.12
N GLN A 661 -35.73 10.26 20.16
CA GLN A 661 -35.23 8.90 20.38
C GLN A 661 -34.09 8.87 21.40
N ARG A 662 -33.16 9.83 21.36
CA ARG A 662 -32.08 9.93 22.35
C ARG A 662 -32.61 10.23 23.76
N ARG A 663 -33.62 11.10 23.88
CA ARG A 663 -34.32 11.33 25.16
C ARG A 663 -35.00 10.06 25.66
N ARG A 664 -35.66 9.31 24.77
CA ARG A 664 -36.31 8.05 25.13
C ARG A 664 -35.33 7.00 25.64
N VAL A 665 -34.16 6.87 25.01
CA VAL A 665 -33.05 6.04 25.51
C VAL A 665 -32.64 6.46 26.94
N GLN A 666 -32.55 7.77 27.21
CA GLN A 666 -32.23 8.29 28.54
C GLN A 666 -33.30 7.99 29.59
N GLU A 667 -34.58 8.05 29.20
CA GLU A 667 -35.72 7.71 30.07
C GLU A 667 -35.76 6.22 30.40
N LEU A 668 -35.57 5.36 29.40
CA LEU A 668 -35.61 3.91 29.58
C LEU A 668 -34.38 3.38 30.33
N ARG A 669 -33.21 3.96 30.08
CA ARG A 669 -31.96 3.55 30.73
C ARG A 669 -31.10 4.79 31.05
N PRO A 670 -31.35 5.47 32.17
CA PRO A 670 -30.50 6.55 32.64
C PRO A 670 -29.14 6.01 33.08
N SER A 671 -28.12 6.86 33.15
CA SER A 671 -26.76 6.48 33.57
C SER A 671 -26.73 5.82 34.96
N GLU A 672 -27.63 6.24 35.84
CA GLU A 672 -27.79 5.74 37.21
C GLU A 672 -28.27 4.28 37.25
N ALA A 673 -28.96 3.82 36.19
CA ALA A 673 -29.43 2.44 36.09
C ALA A 673 -28.28 1.43 36.12
N TYR A 674 -27.06 1.86 35.78
CA TYR A 674 -25.86 1.03 35.78
C TYR A 674 -25.15 0.93 37.14
N ARG A 675 -25.61 1.65 38.18
CA ARG A 675 -25.00 1.63 39.53
C ARG A 675 -24.95 0.23 40.13
N GLU A 676 -25.99 -0.57 39.91
CA GLU A 676 -26.11 -1.93 40.43
C GLU A 676 -25.48 -3.00 39.51
N GLY A 677 -24.88 -2.58 38.39
CA GLY A 677 -24.33 -3.49 37.38
C GLY A 677 -25.25 -3.68 36.17
N LEU A 678 -24.88 -4.62 35.29
CA LEU A 678 -25.69 -5.00 34.12
C LEU A 678 -26.68 -6.08 34.55
N ARG A 679 -27.96 -5.92 34.22
CA ARG A 679 -28.98 -6.94 34.46
C ARG A 679 -28.93 -8.00 33.36
N SER A 680 -29.15 -9.26 33.72
CA SER A 680 -29.15 -10.38 32.76
C SER A 680 -30.18 -10.20 31.64
N GLU A 681 -31.36 -9.67 31.98
CA GLU A 681 -32.45 -9.33 31.05
C GLU A 681 -32.02 -8.34 29.95
N TRP A 682 -31.00 -7.50 30.18
CA TRP A 682 -30.49 -6.56 29.17
C TRP A 682 -29.52 -7.21 28.18
N LEU A 683 -29.02 -8.40 28.50
CA LEU A 683 -28.08 -9.17 27.68
C LEU A 683 -28.75 -10.33 26.94
N GLU A 684 -30.01 -10.65 27.26
CA GLU A 684 -30.80 -11.66 26.53
C GLU A 684 -31.00 -11.32 25.06
N PRO A 685 -31.32 -10.06 24.66
CA PRO A 685 -31.35 -9.68 23.26
C PRO A 685 -29.93 -9.69 22.70
N SER A 686 -29.59 -10.71 21.92
CA SER A 686 -28.33 -10.70 21.16
C SER A 686 -28.50 -9.76 19.97
N PRO A 687 -27.83 -8.59 19.93
CA PRO A 687 -28.08 -7.61 18.89
C PRO A 687 -27.52 -8.05 17.53
N TRP A 688 -26.63 -9.05 17.54
CA TRP A 688 -26.16 -9.76 16.36
C TRP A 688 -26.81 -11.15 16.21
N GLY A 689 -27.87 -11.50 16.93
CA GLY A 689 -28.63 -12.75 16.72
C GLY A 689 -29.31 -12.81 15.35
N LYS A 690 -29.83 -13.97 14.93
CA LYS A 690 -30.73 -14.03 13.76
C LYS A 690 -32.01 -13.26 14.13
N PRO A 691 -32.55 -12.38 13.26
CA PRO A 691 -33.86 -11.80 13.51
C PRO A 691 -34.85 -12.97 13.57
N GLU A 692 -35.53 -13.13 14.70
CA GLU A 692 -36.66 -14.05 14.78
C GLU A 692 -37.70 -13.57 13.78
N THR A 693 -38.13 -14.47 12.89
CA THR A 693 -39.22 -14.21 11.95
C THR A 693 -40.52 -14.25 12.75
N SER A 694 -40.78 -13.22 13.56
CA SER A 694 -42.09 -13.01 14.14
C SER A 694 -42.99 -12.47 13.04
N ALA A 695 -43.90 -13.32 12.58
CA ALA A 695 -45.02 -12.92 11.73
C ALA A 695 -45.95 -12.00 12.55
N ALA A 696 -45.66 -10.71 12.61
CA ALA A 696 -46.56 -9.70 13.14
C ALA A 696 -47.19 -8.93 11.96
N GLY A 697 -48.52 -8.86 11.96
CA GLY A 697 -49.33 -8.29 10.88
C GLY A 697 -49.19 -6.77 10.71
N PRO A 698 -49.78 -6.21 9.65
CA PRO A 698 -49.58 -4.84 9.21
C PRO A 698 -50.46 -3.86 10.00
N SER A 699 -50.10 -3.58 11.24
CA SER A 699 -50.60 -2.41 11.97
C SER A 699 -49.63 -2.07 13.08
N GLU A 700 -48.73 -1.10 12.86
CA GLU A 700 -48.10 -0.26 13.90
C GLU A 700 -46.96 0.59 13.32
N GLN A 701 -47.28 1.81 12.87
CA GLN A 701 -46.26 2.84 12.64
C GLN A 701 -45.67 3.38 13.96
N GLU A 702 -46.34 3.16 15.10
CA GLU A 702 -45.84 3.49 16.45
C GLU A 702 -44.77 2.51 16.95
N GLY A 703 -44.75 1.25 16.50
CA GLY A 703 -43.76 0.23 16.89
C GLY A 703 -42.35 0.45 16.31
N CYS A 704 -42.22 1.23 15.22
CA CYS A 704 -40.93 1.46 14.57
C CYS A 704 -40.01 2.41 15.36
N GLN A 705 -40.56 3.34 16.15
CA GLN A 705 -39.74 4.25 16.98
C GLN A 705 -39.13 3.54 18.18
N ASP A 706 -39.84 2.56 18.74
CA ASP A 706 -39.36 1.76 19.87
C ASP A 706 -38.28 0.77 19.43
N ALA A 707 -38.39 0.19 18.22
CA ALA A 707 -37.38 -0.73 17.67
C ALA A 707 -35.96 -0.12 17.60
N VAL A 708 -35.82 1.12 17.11
CA VAL A 708 -34.50 1.81 17.06
C VAL A 708 -33.88 1.97 18.44
N VAL A 709 -34.72 2.35 19.42
CA VAL A 709 -34.32 2.59 20.81
C VAL A 709 -33.93 1.28 21.50
N LEU A 710 -34.70 0.22 21.28
CA LEU A 710 -34.43 -1.11 21.83
C LEU A 710 -33.15 -1.72 21.26
N ASP A 711 -32.94 -1.63 19.93
CA ASP A 711 -31.71 -2.10 19.29
C ASP A 711 -30.49 -1.33 19.80
N PHE A 712 -30.61 0.00 19.96
CA PHE A 712 -29.55 0.82 20.56
C PHE A 712 -29.19 0.34 21.97
N LEU A 713 -30.20 0.15 22.81
CA LEU A 713 -30.03 -0.31 24.19
C LEU A 713 -29.44 -1.73 24.26
N ALA A 714 -29.75 -2.61 23.31
CA ALA A 714 -29.14 -3.94 23.22
C ALA A 714 -27.65 -3.85 22.89
N TYR A 715 -27.27 -3.05 21.88
CA TYR A 715 -25.86 -2.80 21.56
C TYR A 715 -25.11 -2.10 22.70
N GLU A 716 -25.75 -1.17 23.42
CA GLU A 716 -25.17 -0.46 24.57
C GLU A 716 -24.85 -1.43 25.71
N ALA A 717 -25.79 -2.32 26.05
CA ALA A 717 -25.58 -3.35 27.06
C ALA A 717 -24.45 -4.32 26.66
N ALA A 718 -24.44 -4.76 25.40
CA ALA A 718 -23.41 -5.65 24.87
C ALA A 718 -22.01 -4.99 24.90
N ALA A 719 -21.89 -3.74 24.46
CA ALA A 719 -20.64 -2.97 24.52
C ALA A 719 -20.14 -2.82 25.96
N LEU A 720 -21.02 -2.39 26.88
CA LEU A 720 -20.66 -2.20 28.28
C LEU A 720 -20.23 -3.53 28.93
N SER A 721 -20.90 -4.63 28.60
CA SER A 721 -20.55 -5.97 29.08
C SER A 721 -19.11 -6.32 28.66
N LYS A 722 -18.78 -6.11 27.39
CA LYS A 722 -17.43 -6.39 26.87
C LYS A 722 -16.37 -5.47 27.46
N ALA A 723 -16.63 -4.17 27.56
CA ALA A 723 -15.70 -3.23 28.20
C ALA A 723 -15.42 -3.63 29.66
N LYS A 724 -16.45 -3.99 30.44
CA LYS A 724 -16.28 -4.49 31.82
C LYS A 724 -15.49 -5.78 31.86
N GLN A 725 -15.77 -6.75 31.00
CA GLN A 725 -14.99 -8.00 30.90
C GLN A 725 -13.50 -7.70 30.63
N LEU A 726 -13.21 -6.77 29.71
CA LEU A 726 -11.85 -6.39 29.32
C LEU A 726 -11.09 -5.64 30.42
N THR A 727 -11.77 -4.95 31.35
CA THR A 727 -11.08 -4.39 32.54
C THR A 727 -10.43 -5.46 33.43
N ILE A 728 -10.89 -6.71 33.33
CA ILE A 728 -10.32 -7.85 34.06
C ILE A 728 -9.35 -8.62 33.17
N ALA A 729 -9.73 -8.87 31.92
CA ALA A 729 -8.96 -9.71 30.99
C ALA A 729 -7.74 -9.01 30.37
N ASP A 730 -7.74 -7.68 30.26
CA ASP A 730 -6.65 -6.86 29.73
C ASP A 730 -6.16 -5.86 30.80
N PRO A 731 -5.32 -6.30 31.73
CA PRO A 731 -4.79 -5.42 32.77
C PRO A 731 -3.85 -4.34 32.22
N ILE A 732 -3.27 -4.54 31.04
CA ILE A 732 -2.35 -3.59 30.40
C ILE A 732 -3.12 -2.33 30.00
N ARG A 733 -4.30 -2.49 29.41
CA ARG A 733 -5.16 -1.37 28.98
C ARG A 733 -6.31 -1.08 29.95
N LEU A 734 -6.18 -1.41 31.24
CA LEU A 734 -7.20 -1.19 32.27
C LEU A 734 -7.81 0.23 32.25
N LYS A 735 -6.95 1.26 32.16
CA LYS A 735 -7.41 2.67 32.13
C LYS A 735 -8.25 2.97 30.89
N TYR A 736 -7.86 2.42 29.74
CA TYR A 736 -8.60 2.54 28.49
C TYR A 736 -9.97 1.87 28.61
N TRP A 737 -10.03 0.61 29.08
CA TRP A 737 -11.31 -0.10 29.22
C TRP A 737 -12.27 0.53 30.24
N LYS A 738 -11.75 1.11 31.32
CA LYS A 738 -12.56 1.91 32.25
C LYS A 738 -13.12 3.15 31.57
N HIS A 739 -12.32 3.84 30.76
CA HIS A 739 -12.78 4.98 29.98
C HIS A 739 -13.86 4.58 28.97
N GLU A 740 -13.65 3.50 28.21
CA GLU A 740 -14.62 2.97 27.25
C GLU A 740 -15.95 2.54 27.92
N ALA A 741 -15.89 1.96 29.12
CA ALA A 741 -17.10 1.67 29.91
C ALA A 741 -17.85 2.95 30.32
N LEU A 742 -17.13 4.00 30.72
CA LEU A 742 -17.74 5.30 31.03
C LEU A 742 -18.31 5.95 29.77
N ASN A 743 -17.63 5.86 28.63
CA ASN A 743 -18.12 6.37 27.35
C ASN A 743 -19.45 5.72 26.96
N ALA A 744 -19.59 4.40 27.16
CA ALA A 744 -20.86 3.71 26.92
C ALA A 744 -21.97 4.16 27.89
N ILE A 745 -21.67 4.31 29.19
CA ILE A 745 -22.64 4.73 30.22
C ILE A 745 -23.13 6.16 30.00
N TYR A 746 -22.21 7.09 29.74
CA TYR A 746 -22.51 8.51 29.56
C TYR A 746 -22.85 8.89 28.13
N ARG A 747 -22.74 7.94 27.19
CA ARG A 747 -23.04 8.11 25.76
C ARG A 747 -22.25 9.26 25.14
N SER A 748 -20.99 9.41 25.57
CA SER A 748 -20.05 10.45 25.13
C SER A 748 -19.49 10.19 23.73
N TYR A 749 -20.33 9.71 22.81
CA TYR A 749 -19.95 9.44 21.43
C TYR A 749 -19.68 10.78 20.73
N GLY A 750 -18.42 11.04 20.35
CA GLY A 750 -18.04 12.22 19.56
C GLY A 750 -17.33 13.35 20.32
N SER A 751 -17.09 13.24 21.63
CA SER A 751 -16.13 14.13 22.30
C SER A 751 -14.70 13.68 21.95
N PRO A 752 -13.79 14.58 21.50
CA PRO A 752 -12.40 14.21 21.30
C PRO A 752 -11.78 13.78 22.64
N LEU A 753 -10.96 12.72 22.58
CA LEU A 753 -9.98 12.39 23.62
C LEU A 753 -8.97 13.54 23.76
#